data_AF-D4TZ46-F1
#
_entry.id   AF-D4TZ46-F1
#
_cell.length_a   1.000
_cell.length_b   1.000
_cell.length_c   1.000
_cell.angle_alpha   90.00
_cell.angle_beta   90.00
_cell.angle_gamma   90.00
#
_symmetry.space_group_name_H-M   'P 1'
#
loop_
_entity.id
_entity.type
_entity.pdbx_description
1 polymer ?
#
loop_
_entity_poly.entity_id
_entity_poly.type
_entity_poly.pdbx_seq_one_letter_code
_entity_poly.pdbx_strand_id
1 'polypeptide(L)'
;MDLRLPYALGALAGLARADAAHSATLEVPNRPVGAVVTSAIAVATRLMKAPDGLRSIRSGRWSTPAASADARLLCAIPVGIALSTVDLEAFAETVWFACGCTNRNEFQSAALLAAAVSIGINTQRRSHIDTLWDAVDVVSAVSPRGEEDGGADVLEVAQRTLKAVANTQSDLRSSPTPVLQETLSDCTPSSRIVPLAFFLAASPQGADEASKCFALSGSPALCEAVAETLSGVFAPSGVLSDLDLAQCSEDVHVDWLGIAGQLLELYPPAPIDWIRRALGDAIPRVPRRDPSPFEASESGASTRADADDQSADEPRDSNAAGASSGRVIIMSELMLRFDRRTKDERIPTGAEWSTREGVHLARPFPAMRAARAMGVEVVSLSPIGEGPRASIIADALAREGIIDAGPRVTRCDNGFASPVTTQAGGYKNARISGMPEDAWDEVIRTLGRSDVLYIDASIEDNPPVLAAAEHALAHLPRHVRVVLDVSGAFIGPRSLPNDNVLMVLDQGSVEPLGMRFMSDRTAFDASRVPAHAASFILSLFHRSALISTMTYESFLARPRHATDEASEPRTRFHAPTVVSTDHDGAYSVWTGALASALAEGNAIERSIILANCAGALASTMPGPASCPTREQIEASARALPERDDVELERRARALGALAGVVFGDAIGIPAMGMPTEQVQELYHRSSSLKDAPTSHPAMPGAPAGTLTAVTSEVLASSSALLSEGTSPLRGEAKDRAGDELAGSRYVLRAIPVGIATVTTDPEAFAEAVWQACGNENLTRQEFQAAALVAAAISLGIDKKNYRASGIVSFLQEVINYVADLPPHGSASSGPDVLQATCKAIGIVLHFGDDIYERLRESIGTSADPTQSVPAAFALVDKSESRFAATNAAILGGETSLIAAISSAVQGAICGITMFSPDDLATIERVSHPGIAPLAERLVERRVHVSDDATSN
;
A
#
# COMPACT_ATOMS: atom_id res chain seq x y z
N MET A 1 -0.73 -0.18 -44.07
CA MET A 1 -0.08 -1.41 -43.56
C MET A 1 -0.95 -1.88 -42.40
N ASP A 2 -1.42 -3.13 -42.42
CA ASP A 2 -2.26 -3.65 -41.35
C ASP A 2 -1.48 -3.64 -40.01
N LEU A 3 -2.03 -3.01 -38.97
CA LEU A 3 -1.39 -2.90 -37.66
C LEU A 3 -1.24 -4.27 -36.96
N ARG A 4 -1.98 -5.29 -37.42
CA ARG A 4 -1.92 -6.68 -36.95
C ARG A 4 -0.70 -7.44 -37.50
N LEU A 5 -0.13 -6.98 -38.61
CA LEU A 5 0.90 -7.70 -39.35
C LEU A 5 2.16 -8.04 -38.52
N PRO A 6 2.73 -7.12 -37.70
CA PRO A 6 3.90 -7.44 -36.86
C PRO A 6 3.64 -8.55 -35.84
N TYR A 7 2.42 -8.63 -35.30
CA TYR A 7 2.03 -9.62 -34.30
C TYR A 7 1.77 -11.00 -34.93
N ALA A 8 1.12 -11.02 -36.10
CA ALA A 8 0.93 -12.25 -36.88
C ALA A 8 2.27 -12.83 -37.37
N LEU A 9 3.20 -11.96 -37.78
CA LEU A 9 4.59 -12.33 -38.08
C LEU A 9 5.29 -12.89 -36.85
N GLY A 10 5.13 -12.26 -35.69
CA GLY A 10 5.68 -12.75 -34.43
C GLY A 10 5.22 -14.16 -34.08
N ALA A 11 3.94 -14.47 -34.27
CA ALA A 11 3.37 -15.80 -34.04
C ALA A 11 4.05 -16.89 -34.89
N LEU A 12 4.23 -16.61 -36.20
CA LEU A 12 4.85 -17.53 -37.16
C LEU A 12 6.37 -17.64 -36.99
N ALA A 13 7.04 -16.56 -36.58
CA ALA A 13 8.46 -16.58 -36.29
C ALA A 13 8.81 -17.42 -35.04
N GLY A 14 7.93 -17.44 -34.02
CA GLY A 14 8.07 -18.35 -32.87
C GLY A 14 8.05 -19.83 -33.30
N LEU A 15 7.16 -20.18 -34.23
CA LEU A 15 7.07 -21.52 -34.82
C LEU A 15 8.37 -21.91 -35.56
N ALA A 16 8.97 -20.97 -36.31
CA ALA A 16 10.21 -21.23 -37.05
C ALA A 16 11.44 -21.39 -36.12
N ARG A 17 11.51 -20.63 -35.02
CA ARG A 17 12.60 -20.71 -34.05
C ARG A 17 12.66 -22.06 -33.33
N ALA A 18 11.50 -22.63 -33.00
CA ALA A 18 11.41 -23.96 -32.41
C ALA A 18 11.95 -25.08 -33.31
N ASP A 19 11.71 -24.98 -34.62
CA ASP A 19 12.20 -25.95 -35.61
C ASP A 19 13.72 -25.91 -35.75
N ALA A 20 14.30 -24.71 -35.66
CA ALA A 20 15.75 -24.49 -35.68
C ALA A 20 16.45 -25.03 -34.41
N ALA A 21 15.87 -24.77 -33.22
CA ALA A 21 16.42 -25.24 -31.94
C ALA A 21 16.42 -26.78 -31.82
N HIS A 22 15.38 -27.45 -32.33
CA HIS A 22 15.30 -28.92 -32.36
C HIS A 22 16.27 -29.57 -33.36
N SER A 23 16.66 -28.82 -34.40
CA SER A 23 17.58 -29.29 -35.44
C SER A 23 19.06 -29.17 -35.04
N ALA A 24 19.40 -28.26 -34.13
CA ALA A 24 20.78 -28.06 -33.63
C ALA A 24 21.34 -29.25 -32.82
N THR A 25 20.48 -30.10 -32.27
CA THR A 25 20.88 -31.33 -31.55
C THR A 25 21.30 -32.51 -32.45
N LEU A 26 21.18 -32.39 -33.77
CA LEU A 26 21.53 -33.43 -34.74
C LEU A 26 22.40 -32.82 -35.87
N GLU A 27 23.73 -32.93 -35.77
CA GLU A 27 24.67 -32.46 -36.79
C GLU A 27 24.49 -33.18 -38.14
N VAL A 28 23.65 -32.65 -39.04
CA VAL A 28 23.60 -33.07 -40.46
C VAL A 28 23.37 -31.84 -41.35
N PRO A 29 24.25 -31.55 -42.33
CA PRO A 29 24.05 -30.46 -43.28
C PRO A 29 23.05 -30.86 -44.38
N ASN A 30 22.18 -29.92 -44.77
CA ASN A 30 21.08 -30.02 -45.74
C ASN A 30 19.86 -30.87 -45.31
N ARG A 31 18.88 -30.25 -44.64
CA ARG A 31 17.56 -30.86 -44.36
C ARG A 31 16.38 -29.94 -44.74
N PRO A 32 15.25 -30.52 -45.22
CA PRO A 32 14.01 -29.79 -45.46
C PRO A 32 13.36 -29.30 -44.15
N VAL A 33 12.52 -28.25 -44.26
CA VAL A 33 11.64 -27.72 -43.20
C VAL A 33 11.03 -28.84 -42.37
N GLY A 34 11.10 -28.77 -41.04
CA GLY A 34 10.65 -29.85 -40.16
C GLY A 34 9.17 -30.22 -40.35
N ALA A 35 8.82 -31.46 -40.00
CA ALA A 35 7.47 -32.00 -40.19
C ALA A 35 6.37 -31.16 -39.48
N VAL A 36 6.76 -30.46 -38.41
CA VAL A 36 5.91 -29.56 -37.62
C VAL A 36 5.55 -28.30 -38.42
N VAL A 37 6.56 -27.57 -38.90
CA VAL A 37 6.40 -26.35 -39.70
C VAL A 37 5.66 -26.66 -41.02
N THR A 38 5.97 -27.80 -41.63
CA THR A 38 5.29 -28.28 -42.84
C THR A 38 3.78 -28.48 -42.62
N SER A 39 3.38 -29.01 -41.47
CA SER A 39 1.96 -29.25 -41.14
C SER A 39 1.20 -27.93 -40.94
N ALA A 40 1.79 -26.97 -40.22
CA ALA A 40 1.22 -25.64 -40.05
C ALA A 40 1.10 -24.87 -41.37
N ILE A 41 2.11 -24.94 -42.24
CA ILE A 41 2.06 -24.33 -43.59
C ILE A 41 0.97 -25.00 -44.45
N ALA A 42 0.76 -26.31 -44.33
CA ALA A 42 -0.30 -27.00 -45.05
C ALA A 42 -1.71 -26.51 -44.62
N VAL A 43 -1.91 -26.28 -43.32
CA VAL A 43 -3.13 -25.68 -42.78
C VAL A 43 -3.30 -24.24 -43.27
N ALA A 44 -2.26 -23.41 -43.18
CA ALA A 44 -2.28 -22.04 -43.69
C ALA A 44 -2.67 -22.01 -45.18
N THR A 45 -2.02 -22.84 -46.00
CA THR A 45 -2.29 -22.97 -47.44
C THR A 45 -3.72 -23.42 -47.73
N ARG A 46 -4.30 -24.25 -46.85
CA ARG A 46 -5.70 -24.66 -46.99
C ARG A 46 -6.67 -23.55 -46.60
N LEU A 47 -6.38 -22.81 -45.53
CA LEU A 47 -7.18 -21.66 -45.07
C LEU A 47 -7.22 -20.55 -46.13
N MET A 48 -6.09 -20.27 -46.80
CA MET A 48 -5.99 -19.26 -47.86
C MET A 48 -6.84 -19.57 -49.11
N LYS A 49 -7.36 -20.81 -49.25
CA LYS A 49 -8.31 -21.19 -50.31
C LYS A 49 -9.77 -20.94 -49.91
N ALA A 50 -10.02 -20.07 -48.93
CA ALA A 50 -11.37 -19.70 -48.49
C ALA A 50 -12.20 -19.11 -49.65
N PRO A 51 -13.52 -19.35 -49.70
CA PRO A 51 -14.33 -20.05 -48.69
C PRO A 51 -14.29 -21.58 -48.79
N ASP A 52 -13.86 -22.15 -49.92
CA ASP A 52 -13.92 -23.60 -50.17
C ASP A 52 -12.92 -24.40 -49.33
N GLY A 53 -11.75 -23.84 -49.06
CA GLY A 53 -10.76 -24.39 -48.14
C GLY A 53 -11.29 -24.52 -46.71
N LEU A 54 -11.91 -23.45 -46.19
CA LEU A 54 -12.52 -23.40 -44.86
C LEU A 54 -13.69 -24.41 -44.72
N ARG A 55 -14.58 -24.46 -45.71
CA ARG A 55 -15.68 -25.46 -45.77
C ARG A 55 -15.16 -26.89 -45.84
N SER A 56 -14.06 -27.12 -46.55
CA SER A 56 -13.44 -28.44 -46.65
C SER A 56 -12.80 -28.89 -45.35
N ILE A 57 -12.25 -27.98 -44.54
CA ILE A 57 -11.74 -28.28 -43.19
C ILE A 57 -12.91 -28.60 -42.27
N ARG A 58 -13.92 -27.71 -42.18
CA ARG A 58 -15.08 -27.87 -41.29
C ARG A 58 -15.93 -29.11 -41.56
N SER A 59 -15.97 -29.56 -42.82
CA SER A 59 -16.69 -30.79 -43.20
C SER A 59 -15.90 -32.08 -42.94
N GLY A 60 -14.69 -32.00 -42.39
CA GLY A 60 -13.80 -33.15 -42.17
C GLY A 60 -13.30 -33.82 -43.45
N ARG A 61 -13.59 -33.25 -44.63
CA ARG A 61 -13.18 -33.78 -45.94
C ARG A 61 -11.69 -33.61 -46.22
N TRP A 62 -11.05 -32.68 -45.50
CA TRP A 62 -9.62 -32.48 -45.54
C TRP A 62 -9.08 -32.68 -44.13
N SER A 63 -8.11 -33.59 -44.01
CA SER A 63 -7.39 -33.86 -42.77
C SER A 63 -5.95 -33.41 -42.90
N THR A 64 -5.42 -32.83 -41.82
CA THR A 64 -4.04 -32.36 -41.77
C THR A 64 -3.07 -33.55 -41.83
N PRO A 65 -1.99 -33.49 -42.63
CA PRO A 65 -1.02 -34.58 -42.74
C PRO A 65 -0.05 -34.69 -41.54
N ALA A 66 -0.48 -34.22 -40.35
CA ALA A 66 0.37 -34.11 -39.16
C ALA A 66 0.89 -35.49 -38.71
N ALA A 67 2.21 -35.61 -38.60
CA ALA A 67 2.90 -36.88 -38.31
C ALA A 67 2.97 -37.22 -36.80
N SER A 68 2.75 -36.25 -35.91
CA SER A 68 2.81 -36.41 -34.44
C SER A 68 1.77 -35.54 -33.73
N ALA A 69 1.46 -35.85 -32.46
CA ALA A 69 0.60 -35.02 -31.61
C ALA A 69 1.14 -33.57 -31.46
N ASP A 70 2.47 -33.43 -31.39
CA ASP A 70 3.15 -32.13 -31.30
C ASP A 70 2.91 -31.26 -32.55
N ALA A 71 2.94 -31.87 -33.74
CA ALA A 71 2.66 -31.18 -35.01
C ALA A 71 1.19 -30.74 -35.12
N ARG A 72 0.27 -31.44 -34.45
CA ARG A 72 -1.17 -31.12 -34.43
C ARG A 72 -1.46 -29.85 -33.63
N LEU A 73 -0.82 -29.66 -32.46
CA LEU A 73 -1.02 -28.48 -31.63
C LEU A 73 -0.61 -27.19 -32.36
N LEU A 74 0.54 -27.19 -33.03
CA LEU A 74 1.08 -26.00 -33.70
C LEU A 74 0.30 -25.61 -34.97
N CYS A 75 -0.58 -26.50 -35.47
CA CYS A 75 -1.54 -26.17 -36.51
C CYS A 75 -2.61 -25.15 -36.05
N ALA A 76 -2.76 -24.94 -34.74
CA ALA A 76 -3.63 -23.92 -34.17
C ALA A 76 -3.18 -22.49 -34.49
N ILE A 77 -1.88 -22.27 -34.74
CA ILE A 77 -1.31 -20.92 -34.95
C ILE A 77 -1.87 -20.26 -36.24
N PRO A 78 -1.80 -20.90 -37.42
CA PRO A 78 -2.46 -20.37 -38.62
C PRO A 78 -3.97 -20.15 -38.45
N VAL A 79 -4.64 -21.01 -37.69
CA VAL A 79 -6.09 -20.90 -37.42
C VAL A 79 -6.39 -19.65 -36.59
N GLY A 80 -5.58 -19.36 -35.56
CA GLY A 80 -5.70 -18.15 -34.74
C GLY A 80 -5.41 -16.85 -35.50
N ILE A 81 -4.48 -16.86 -36.46
CA ILE A 81 -4.24 -15.70 -37.34
C ILE A 81 -5.41 -15.49 -38.31
N ALA A 82 -5.93 -16.59 -38.84
CA ALA A 82 -6.92 -16.59 -39.91
C ALA A 82 -8.37 -16.45 -39.46
N LEU A 83 -8.69 -16.63 -38.17
CA LEU A 83 -10.07 -16.58 -37.67
C LEU A 83 -10.21 -15.65 -36.48
N SER A 84 -11.38 -15.02 -36.41
CA SER A 84 -11.87 -14.32 -35.23
C SER A 84 -12.69 -15.28 -34.34
N THR A 85 -12.69 -15.01 -33.03
CA THR A 85 -13.51 -15.71 -32.03
C THR A 85 -14.95 -15.20 -31.91
N VAL A 86 -15.44 -14.38 -32.87
CA VAL A 86 -16.83 -13.89 -32.90
C VAL A 86 -17.85 -15.03 -33.15
N ASP A 87 -17.51 -15.99 -34.00
CA ASP A 87 -18.34 -17.19 -34.25
C ASP A 87 -17.68 -18.40 -33.58
N LEU A 88 -18.05 -18.62 -32.31
CA LEU A 88 -17.43 -19.62 -31.43
C LEU A 88 -17.51 -21.04 -32.01
N GLU A 89 -18.64 -21.42 -32.60
CA GLU A 89 -18.86 -22.77 -33.11
C GLU A 89 -18.07 -23.00 -34.40
N ALA A 90 -18.06 -22.02 -35.29
CA ALA A 90 -17.27 -22.05 -36.51
C ALA A 90 -15.75 -22.06 -36.24
N PHE A 91 -15.32 -21.36 -35.19
CA PHE A 91 -13.96 -21.40 -34.68
C PHE A 91 -13.61 -22.79 -34.14
N ALA A 92 -14.46 -23.35 -33.26
CA ALA A 92 -14.31 -24.67 -32.67
C ALA A 92 -14.20 -25.79 -33.70
N GLU A 93 -15.10 -25.82 -34.68
CA GLU A 93 -15.08 -26.79 -35.79
C GLU A 93 -13.78 -26.71 -36.58
N THR A 94 -13.31 -25.48 -36.85
CA THR A 94 -12.09 -25.30 -37.64
C THR A 94 -10.87 -25.77 -36.86
N VAL A 95 -10.77 -25.45 -35.57
CA VAL A 95 -9.69 -25.93 -34.69
C VAL A 95 -9.68 -27.46 -34.63
N TRP A 96 -10.84 -28.10 -34.38
CA TRP A 96 -10.97 -29.55 -34.26
C TRP A 96 -10.44 -30.29 -35.49
N PHE A 97 -10.89 -29.90 -36.68
CA PHE A 97 -10.50 -30.59 -37.92
C PHE A 97 -9.13 -30.15 -38.47
N ALA A 98 -8.75 -28.87 -38.32
CA ALA A 98 -7.44 -28.39 -38.78
C ALA A 98 -6.28 -28.89 -37.91
N CYS A 99 -6.52 -29.11 -36.62
CA CYS A 99 -5.51 -29.69 -35.74
C CYS A 99 -5.60 -31.22 -35.71
N GLY A 100 -6.71 -31.82 -36.15
CA GLY A 100 -6.89 -33.27 -36.12
C GLY A 100 -6.98 -33.81 -34.69
N CYS A 101 -7.67 -33.08 -33.81
CA CYS A 101 -7.84 -33.43 -32.41
C CYS A 101 -8.62 -34.75 -32.27
N THR A 102 -8.19 -35.60 -31.34
CA THR A 102 -8.78 -36.91 -31.10
C THR A 102 -9.45 -37.05 -29.73
N ASN A 103 -9.02 -36.24 -28.76
CA ASN A 103 -9.56 -36.19 -27.39
C ASN A 103 -9.80 -34.74 -26.94
N ARG A 104 -10.42 -34.58 -25.76
CA ARG A 104 -10.78 -33.26 -25.21
C ARG A 104 -9.57 -32.39 -24.88
N ASN A 105 -8.50 -32.97 -24.34
CA ASN A 105 -7.30 -32.24 -23.95
C ASN A 105 -6.54 -31.68 -25.16
N GLU A 106 -6.44 -32.46 -26.25
CA GLU A 106 -5.88 -32.01 -27.53
C GLU A 106 -6.68 -30.84 -28.11
N PHE A 107 -8.01 -30.92 -28.06
CA PHE A 107 -8.89 -29.85 -28.53
C PHE A 107 -8.77 -28.59 -27.70
N GLN A 108 -8.86 -28.68 -26.37
CA GLN A 108 -8.75 -27.53 -25.47
C GLN A 108 -7.38 -26.85 -25.60
N SER A 109 -6.29 -27.62 -25.70
CA SER A 109 -4.94 -27.07 -25.94
C SER A 109 -4.86 -26.28 -27.24
N ALA A 110 -5.36 -26.85 -28.34
CA ALA A 110 -5.36 -26.20 -29.65
C ALA A 110 -6.28 -24.97 -29.69
N ALA A 111 -7.45 -25.05 -29.05
CA ALA A 111 -8.41 -23.96 -28.97
C ALA A 111 -7.88 -22.78 -28.14
N LEU A 112 -7.25 -23.05 -26.99
CA LEU A 112 -6.61 -22.03 -26.14
C LEU A 112 -5.48 -21.31 -26.88
N LEU A 113 -4.61 -22.06 -27.57
CA LEU A 113 -3.53 -21.47 -28.36
C LEU A 113 -4.05 -20.62 -29.52
N ALA A 114 -5.02 -21.13 -30.30
CA ALA A 114 -5.62 -20.38 -31.41
C ALA A 114 -6.35 -19.11 -30.92
N ALA A 115 -7.07 -19.20 -29.78
CA ALA A 115 -7.77 -18.07 -29.20
C ALA A 115 -6.80 -17.00 -28.67
N ALA A 116 -5.73 -17.40 -27.97
CA ALA A 116 -4.70 -16.48 -27.48
C ALA A 116 -4.00 -15.73 -28.63
N VAL A 117 -3.65 -16.44 -29.72
CA VAL A 117 -3.07 -15.84 -30.93
C VAL A 117 -4.05 -14.86 -31.58
N SER A 118 -5.31 -15.27 -31.78
CA SER A 118 -6.34 -14.43 -32.40
C SER A 118 -6.59 -13.15 -31.58
N ILE A 119 -6.81 -13.28 -30.28
CA ILE A 119 -7.11 -12.14 -29.40
C ILE A 119 -5.88 -11.22 -29.31
N GLY A 120 -4.68 -11.77 -29.09
CA GLY A 120 -3.44 -10.98 -28.96
C GLY A 120 -3.11 -10.14 -30.19
N ILE A 121 -3.33 -10.68 -31.40
CA ILE A 121 -3.16 -9.93 -32.66
C ILE A 121 -4.15 -8.74 -32.75
N ASN A 122 -5.35 -8.87 -32.17
CA ASN A 122 -6.43 -7.91 -32.30
C ASN A 122 -6.54 -6.87 -31.16
N THR A 123 -5.97 -7.11 -29.97
CA THR A 123 -6.19 -6.26 -28.77
C THR A 123 -5.14 -5.18 -28.51
N GLN A 124 -4.03 -5.16 -29.26
CA GLN A 124 -3.00 -4.10 -29.33
C GLN A 124 -2.96 -3.14 -28.12
N ARG A 125 -2.10 -3.44 -27.12
CA ARG A 125 -1.82 -2.66 -25.87
C ARG A 125 -2.57 -3.05 -24.58
N ARG A 126 -3.11 -4.27 -24.46
CA ARG A 126 -3.56 -4.84 -23.17
C ARG A 126 -2.46 -5.63 -22.47
N SER A 127 -2.62 -5.86 -21.17
CA SER A 127 -1.77 -6.76 -20.39
C SER A 127 -1.76 -8.17 -21.00
N HIS A 128 -0.60 -8.82 -21.03
CA HIS A 128 -0.45 -10.18 -21.57
C HIS A 128 -1.36 -11.17 -20.82
N ILE A 129 -1.41 -11.05 -19.49
CA ILE A 129 -2.23 -11.91 -18.63
C ILE A 129 -3.74 -11.74 -18.89
N ASP A 130 -4.20 -10.52 -19.15
CA ASP A 130 -5.61 -10.26 -19.47
C ASP A 130 -6.02 -10.93 -20.79
N THR A 131 -5.11 -10.92 -21.76
CA THR A 131 -5.35 -11.54 -23.08
C THR A 131 -5.42 -13.07 -22.98
N LEU A 132 -4.63 -13.68 -22.10
CA LEU A 132 -4.68 -15.11 -21.85
C LEU A 132 -5.96 -15.50 -21.08
N TRP A 133 -6.40 -14.67 -20.13
CA TRP A 133 -7.72 -14.84 -19.50
C TRP A 133 -8.87 -14.71 -20.49
N ASP A 134 -8.80 -13.74 -21.41
CA ASP A 134 -9.80 -13.58 -22.47
C ASP A 134 -9.86 -14.83 -23.38
N ALA A 135 -8.74 -15.52 -23.62
CA ALA A 135 -8.70 -16.79 -24.34
C ALA A 135 -9.37 -17.93 -23.54
N VAL A 136 -9.13 -18.00 -22.24
CA VAL A 136 -9.79 -18.97 -21.34
C VAL A 136 -11.31 -18.73 -21.31
N ASP A 137 -11.74 -17.49 -21.14
CA ASP A 137 -13.16 -17.09 -21.14
C ASP A 137 -13.85 -17.53 -22.45
N VAL A 138 -13.21 -17.27 -23.61
CA VAL A 138 -13.72 -17.65 -24.93
C VAL A 138 -13.81 -19.16 -25.10
N VAL A 139 -12.76 -19.92 -24.73
CA VAL A 139 -12.76 -21.39 -24.89
C VAL A 139 -13.73 -22.05 -23.90
N SER A 140 -13.95 -21.45 -22.72
CA SER A 140 -14.96 -21.90 -21.76
C SER A 140 -16.39 -21.79 -22.32
N ALA A 141 -16.63 -20.86 -23.26
CA ALA A 141 -17.91 -20.67 -23.93
C ALA A 141 -18.12 -21.60 -25.14
N VAL A 142 -17.08 -22.31 -25.59
CA VAL A 142 -17.13 -23.20 -26.75
C VAL A 142 -17.68 -24.58 -26.35
N SER A 143 -18.51 -25.17 -27.20
CA SER A 143 -19.03 -26.54 -27.04
C SER A 143 -17.88 -27.55 -26.84
N PRO A 144 -17.90 -28.39 -25.78
CA PRO A 144 -16.85 -29.38 -25.54
C PRO A 144 -16.84 -30.46 -26.64
N ARG A 145 -15.65 -30.97 -26.98
CA ARG A 145 -15.45 -31.97 -28.05
C ARG A 145 -14.43 -33.03 -27.60
N GLY A 146 -14.66 -34.28 -27.99
CA GLY A 146 -13.80 -35.42 -27.62
C GLY A 146 -14.18 -36.06 -26.28
N GLU A 147 -13.64 -37.26 -26.02
CA GLU A 147 -13.85 -37.99 -24.76
C GLU A 147 -12.99 -37.40 -23.62
N GLU A 148 -13.45 -37.55 -22.38
CA GLU A 148 -12.74 -37.17 -21.15
C GLU A 148 -11.76 -38.25 -20.71
N ASP A 149 -10.51 -37.88 -20.42
CA ASP A 149 -9.45 -38.83 -20.01
C ASP A 149 -9.37 -39.07 -18.48
N GLY A 150 -10.43 -38.77 -17.72
CA GLY A 150 -10.53 -39.11 -16.29
C GLY A 150 -9.61 -38.33 -15.33
N GLY A 151 -8.97 -37.24 -15.78
CA GLY A 151 -8.17 -36.31 -14.99
C GLY A 151 -8.54 -34.84 -15.25
N ALA A 152 -7.89 -33.89 -14.57
CA ALA A 152 -8.15 -32.45 -14.73
C ALA A 152 -7.95 -32.03 -16.21
N ASP A 153 -8.95 -31.33 -16.76
CA ASP A 153 -8.95 -30.92 -18.16
C ASP A 153 -8.05 -29.71 -18.40
N VAL A 154 -7.60 -29.48 -19.64
CA VAL A 154 -6.61 -28.44 -19.94
C VAL A 154 -7.10 -27.04 -19.61
N LEU A 155 -8.42 -26.82 -19.69
CA LEU A 155 -9.03 -25.54 -19.36
C LEU A 155 -8.92 -25.25 -17.86
N GLU A 156 -9.21 -26.24 -17.01
CA GLU A 156 -9.01 -26.17 -15.57
C GLU A 156 -7.52 -25.95 -15.22
N VAL A 157 -6.62 -26.70 -15.86
CA VAL A 157 -5.17 -26.54 -15.65
C VAL A 157 -4.70 -25.13 -16.05
N ALA A 158 -5.18 -24.60 -17.19
CA ALA A 158 -4.87 -23.24 -17.63
C ALA A 158 -5.36 -22.18 -16.63
N GLN A 159 -6.57 -22.34 -16.07
CA GLN A 159 -7.09 -21.47 -15.02
C GLN A 159 -6.24 -21.54 -13.75
N ARG A 160 -5.90 -22.76 -13.28
CA ARG A 160 -5.03 -22.97 -12.11
C ARG A 160 -3.67 -22.31 -12.31
N THR A 161 -3.08 -22.45 -13.49
CA THR A 161 -1.78 -21.84 -13.83
C THR A 161 -1.85 -20.31 -13.93
N LEU A 162 -2.86 -19.75 -14.61
CA LEU A 162 -3.00 -18.28 -14.68
C LEU A 162 -3.29 -17.65 -13.32
N LYS A 163 -4.06 -18.33 -12.46
CA LYS A 163 -4.25 -17.93 -11.05
C LYS A 163 -2.94 -17.99 -10.27
N ALA A 164 -2.10 -19.01 -10.50
CA ALA A 164 -0.76 -19.08 -9.91
C ALA A 164 0.15 -17.94 -10.41
N VAL A 165 0.12 -17.57 -11.70
CA VAL A 165 0.82 -16.38 -12.23
C VAL A 165 0.35 -15.12 -11.48
N ALA A 166 -0.96 -14.88 -11.45
CA ALA A 166 -1.53 -13.70 -10.80
C ALA A 166 -1.17 -13.62 -9.31
N ASN A 167 -1.06 -14.78 -8.65
CA ASN A 167 -0.67 -14.90 -7.25
C ASN A 167 0.83 -14.79 -6.97
N THR A 168 1.69 -14.77 -7.99
CA THR A 168 3.15 -14.76 -7.86
C THR A 168 3.81 -13.51 -8.44
N GLN A 169 3.06 -12.65 -9.14
CA GLN A 169 3.58 -11.42 -9.78
C GLN A 169 4.03 -10.30 -8.80
N SER A 170 4.03 -10.54 -7.48
CA SER A 170 4.34 -9.51 -6.45
C SER A 170 5.79 -9.05 -6.47
N ASP A 171 6.74 -9.94 -6.71
CA ASP A 171 8.15 -9.64 -6.48
C ASP A 171 8.96 -9.78 -7.76
N LEU A 172 9.73 -8.75 -8.11
CA LEU A 172 10.76 -8.75 -9.15
C LEU A 172 11.84 -9.86 -8.98
N ARG A 173 11.70 -10.76 -7.99
CA ARG A 173 12.72 -11.71 -7.51
C ARG A 173 12.19 -13.07 -6.99
N SER A 174 10.89 -13.38 -7.04
CA SER A 174 10.36 -14.69 -6.59
C SER A 174 10.36 -15.72 -7.73
N SER A 175 10.88 -16.93 -7.48
CA SER A 175 10.71 -18.07 -8.39
C SER A 175 9.35 -18.73 -8.14
N PRO A 176 8.44 -18.76 -9.11
CA PRO A 176 7.13 -19.41 -8.99
C PRO A 176 7.17 -20.90 -9.34
N THR A 177 8.32 -21.43 -9.76
CA THR A 177 8.48 -22.84 -10.17
C THR A 177 7.98 -23.84 -9.12
N PRO A 178 8.29 -23.70 -7.81
CA PRO A 178 7.80 -24.64 -6.80
C PRO A 178 6.27 -24.67 -6.70
N VAL A 179 5.63 -23.49 -6.72
CA VAL A 179 4.17 -23.33 -6.66
C VAL A 179 3.51 -23.95 -7.90
N LEU A 180 4.12 -23.78 -9.07
CA LEU A 180 3.66 -24.40 -10.31
C LEU A 180 3.81 -25.92 -10.30
N GLN A 181 4.93 -26.43 -9.78
CA GLN A 181 5.19 -27.86 -9.70
C GLN A 181 4.15 -28.57 -8.82
N GLU A 182 3.79 -27.97 -7.68
CA GLU A 182 2.72 -28.46 -6.81
C GLU A 182 1.35 -28.36 -7.49
N THR A 183 1.04 -27.20 -8.08
CA THR A 183 -0.24 -26.93 -8.77
C THR A 183 -0.52 -27.89 -9.93
N LEU A 184 0.54 -28.41 -10.57
CA LEU A 184 0.47 -29.32 -11.73
C LEU A 184 0.77 -30.78 -11.38
N SER A 185 0.94 -31.11 -10.10
CA SER A 185 1.39 -32.43 -9.64
C SER A 185 0.42 -33.57 -10.00
N ASP A 186 -0.88 -33.29 -10.05
CA ASP A 186 -1.99 -34.20 -10.39
C ASP A 186 -2.31 -34.24 -11.90
N CYS A 187 -1.68 -33.39 -12.70
CA CYS A 187 -2.00 -33.20 -14.12
C CYS A 187 -1.18 -34.14 -15.02
N THR A 188 -1.74 -34.61 -16.15
CA THR A 188 -0.97 -35.37 -17.15
C THR A 188 0.04 -34.50 -17.91
N PRO A 189 1.20 -35.00 -18.39
CA PRO A 189 2.17 -34.18 -19.14
C PRO A 189 1.57 -33.46 -20.36
N SER A 190 0.66 -34.11 -21.09
CA SER A 190 -0.02 -33.54 -22.27
C SER A 190 -0.92 -32.35 -21.92
N SER A 191 -1.45 -32.27 -20.70
CA SER A 191 -2.29 -31.15 -20.25
C SER A 191 -1.52 -29.95 -19.70
N ARG A 192 -0.19 -30.07 -19.53
CA ARG A 192 0.67 -29.02 -18.94
C ARG A 192 1.26 -28.05 -19.96
N ILE A 193 1.37 -28.42 -21.23
CA ILE A 193 2.14 -27.68 -22.25
C ILE A 193 1.60 -26.25 -22.47
N VAL A 194 0.33 -26.11 -22.83
CA VAL A 194 -0.28 -24.78 -23.09
C VAL A 194 -0.37 -23.95 -21.80
N PRO A 195 -0.80 -24.50 -20.64
CA PRO A 195 -0.75 -23.78 -19.37
C PRO A 195 0.64 -23.26 -18.99
N LEU A 196 1.69 -24.07 -19.11
CA LEU A 196 3.06 -23.64 -18.84
C LEU A 196 3.55 -22.58 -19.84
N ALA A 197 3.17 -22.68 -21.11
CA ALA A 197 3.48 -21.64 -22.09
C ALA A 197 2.73 -20.32 -21.79
N PHE A 198 1.49 -20.39 -21.30
CA PHE A 198 0.73 -19.23 -20.82
C PHE A 198 1.45 -18.59 -19.62
N PHE A 199 1.95 -19.40 -18.68
CA PHE A 199 2.76 -18.93 -17.56
C PHE A 199 4.00 -18.14 -18.04
N LEU A 200 4.79 -18.72 -18.94
CA LEU A 200 6.00 -18.09 -19.47
C LEU A 200 5.72 -16.81 -20.27
N ALA A 201 4.62 -16.79 -21.03
CA ALA A 201 4.21 -15.61 -21.78
C ALA A 201 3.69 -14.49 -20.87
N ALA A 202 3.01 -14.82 -19.77
CA ALA A 202 2.48 -13.85 -18.81
C ALA A 202 3.53 -13.33 -17.79
N SER A 203 4.62 -14.08 -17.61
CA SER A 203 5.72 -13.75 -16.70
C SER A 203 7.06 -14.03 -17.40
N PRO A 204 7.60 -13.07 -18.17
CA PRO A 204 8.92 -13.23 -18.79
C PRO A 204 10.01 -13.26 -17.70
N GLN A 205 10.32 -14.47 -17.22
CA GLN A 205 11.30 -14.75 -16.17
C GLN A 205 12.70 -14.96 -16.76
N GLY A 206 13.73 -15.03 -15.91
CA GLY A 206 15.10 -15.33 -16.35
C GLY A 206 15.23 -16.73 -16.99
N ALA A 207 16.27 -16.93 -17.81
CA ALA A 207 16.48 -18.17 -18.58
C ALA A 207 16.48 -19.47 -17.75
N ASP A 208 16.87 -19.39 -16.47
CA ASP A 208 16.86 -20.52 -15.53
C ASP A 208 15.44 -21.00 -15.20
N GLU A 209 14.48 -20.08 -15.05
CA GLU A 209 13.08 -20.40 -14.73
C GLU A 209 12.34 -20.95 -15.94
N ALA A 210 12.62 -20.42 -17.14
CA ALA A 210 12.10 -20.99 -18.38
C ALA A 210 12.53 -22.45 -18.55
N SER A 211 13.80 -22.75 -18.26
CA SER A 211 14.35 -24.11 -18.33
C SER A 211 13.64 -25.09 -17.38
N LYS A 212 13.32 -24.66 -16.15
CA LYS A 212 12.56 -25.47 -15.18
C LYS A 212 11.13 -25.73 -15.64
N CYS A 213 10.44 -24.71 -16.18
CA CYS A 213 9.10 -24.88 -16.74
C CYS A 213 9.08 -25.84 -17.93
N PHE A 214 10.07 -25.74 -18.82
CA PHE A 214 10.20 -26.67 -19.95
C PHE A 214 10.40 -28.11 -19.47
N ALA A 215 11.20 -28.34 -18.43
CA ALA A 215 11.37 -29.68 -17.85
C ALA A 215 10.04 -30.24 -17.26
N LEU A 216 9.22 -29.40 -16.62
CA LEU A 216 7.93 -29.80 -16.03
C LEU A 216 6.86 -30.20 -17.06
N SER A 217 6.99 -29.71 -18.30
CA SER A 217 6.02 -29.93 -19.38
C SER A 217 5.99 -31.38 -19.91
N GLY A 218 7.06 -32.14 -19.72
CA GLY A 218 7.25 -33.46 -20.34
C GLY A 218 7.59 -33.45 -21.84
N SER A 219 7.41 -32.30 -22.53
CA SER A 219 7.88 -32.06 -23.90
C SER A 219 8.51 -30.65 -24.00
N PRO A 220 9.77 -30.48 -23.54
CA PRO A 220 10.43 -29.18 -23.42
C PRO A 220 10.39 -28.33 -24.69
N ALA A 221 10.68 -28.93 -25.84
CA ALA A 221 10.76 -28.21 -27.11
C ALA A 221 9.40 -27.75 -27.64
N LEU A 222 8.33 -28.52 -27.38
CA LEU A 222 6.99 -28.10 -27.75
C LEU A 222 6.51 -26.95 -26.85
N CYS A 223 6.81 -27.02 -25.55
CA CYS A 223 6.49 -25.94 -24.62
C CYS A 223 7.24 -24.64 -24.97
N GLU A 224 8.52 -24.74 -25.34
CA GLU A 224 9.33 -23.63 -25.83
C GLU A 224 8.76 -23.04 -27.12
N ALA A 225 8.35 -23.87 -28.08
CA ALA A 225 7.72 -23.42 -29.32
C ALA A 225 6.45 -22.59 -29.08
N VAL A 226 5.57 -23.09 -28.21
CA VAL A 226 4.31 -22.42 -27.88
C VAL A 226 4.59 -21.10 -27.12
N ALA A 227 5.53 -21.10 -26.17
CA ALA A 227 5.92 -19.90 -25.43
C ALA A 227 6.53 -18.83 -26.34
N GLU A 228 7.39 -19.21 -27.29
CA GLU A 228 8.00 -18.28 -28.25
C GLU A 228 6.98 -17.70 -29.24
N THR A 229 5.99 -18.48 -29.66
CA THR A 229 4.88 -17.98 -30.46
C THR A 229 4.07 -16.93 -29.69
N LEU A 230 3.71 -17.20 -28.43
CA LEU A 230 2.95 -16.25 -27.61
C LEU A 230 3.78 -14.98 -27.31
N SER A 231 5.06 -15.12 -26.99
CA SER A 231 5.99 -14.00 -26.81
C SER A 231 6.05 -13.11 -28.07
N GLY A 232 6.15 -13.72 -29.26
CA GLY A 232 6.11 -13.01 -30.53
C GLY A 232 4.79 -12.29 -30.82
N VAL A 233 3.65 -12.85 -30.39
CA VAL A 233 2.32 -12.22 -30.46
C VAL A 233 2.20 -11.05 -29.49
N PHE A 234 2.90 -11.05 -28.37
CA PHE A 234 2.75 -10.03 -27.33
C PHE A 234 3.83 -8.94 -27.35
N ALA A 235 5.00 -9.22 -27.92
CA ALA A 235 6.14 -8.30 -28.01
C ALA A 235 6.87 -8.42 -29.37
N PRO A 236 6.25 -7.98 -30.48
CA PRO A 236 6.77 -8.20 -31.83
C PRO A 236 8.04 -7.38 -32.17
N SER A 237 8.39 -6.37 -31.36
CA SER A 237 9.49 -5.43 -31.65
C SER A 237 10.88 -6.06 -31.58
N GLY A 238 11.08 -7.14 -30.81
CA GLY A 238 12.34 -7.89 -30.76
C GLY A 238 12.50 -8.89 -31.92
N VAL A 239 11.39 -9.33 -32.52
CA VAL A 239 11.36 -10.45 -33.48
C VAL A 239 11.85 -10.05 -34.88
N LEU A 240 11.71 -8.76 -35.25
CA LEU A 240 12.15 -8.26 -36.56
C LEU A 240 13.68 -8.24 -36.71
N SER A 241 14.44 -8.14 -35.61
CA SER A 241 15.90 -8.22 -35.61
C SER A 241 16.42 -9.65 -35.81
N ASP A 242 15.62 -10.66 -35.46
CA ASP A 242 15.98 -12.08 -35.50
C ASP A 242 15.46 -12.81 -36.75
N LEU A 243 14.58 -12.21 -37.55
CA LEU A 243 14.15 -12.77 -38.84
C LEU A 243 15.31 -12.88 -39.85
N ASP A 244 16.40 -12.16 -39.63
CA ASP A 244 17.67 -12.33 -40.36
C ASP A 244 18.37 -13.67 -40.02
N LEU A 245 18.05 -14.32 -38.89
CA LEU A 245 18.57 -15.66 -38.53
C LEU A 245 17.79 -16.81 -39.19
N ALA A 246 16.50 -16.61 -39.50
CA ALA A 246 15.68 -17.60 -40.22
C ALA A 246 15.97 -17.64 -41.73
N GLN A 247 16.81 -16.73 -42.25
CA GLN A 247 17.31 -16.76 -43.62
C GLN A 247 18.43 -17.79 -43.84
N CYS A 248 18.84 -18.55 -42.82
CA CYS A 248 19.92 -19.53 -42.92
C CYS A 248 19.44 -20.96 -43.25
N SER A 249 18.88 -21.18 -44.44
CA SER A 249 19.10 -22.44 -45.19
C SER A 249 18.84 -22.18 -46.69
N GLU A 250 19.82 -22.48 -47.54
CA GLU A 250 19.88 -22.01 -48.93
C GLU A 250 18.79 -22.56 -49.88
N ASP A 251 17.91 -23.48 -49.48
CA ASP A 251 17.06 -24.22 -50.45
C ASP A 251 15.54 -24.22 -50.20
N VAL A 252 14.99 -23.60 -49.15
CA VAL A 252 13.52 -23.38 -49.03
C VAL A 252 13.23 -22.02 -48.38
N HIS A 253 12.89 -21.01 -49.18
CA HIS A 253 12.38 -19.72 -48.69
C HIS A 253 10.87 -19.78 -48.44
N VAL A 254 10.47 -19.89 -47.18
CA VAL A 254 9.06 -19.73 -46.79
C VAL A 254 8.77 -18.23 -46.66
N ASP A 255 7.84 -17.71 -47.47
CA ASP A 255 7.40 -16.32 -47.42
C ASP A 255 6.45 -16.07 -46.22
N TRP A 256 7.04 -15.95 -45.03
CA TRP A 256 6.31 -15.70 -43.79
C TRP A 256 5.49 -14.41 -43.83
N LEU A 257 6.01 -13.39 -44.52
CA LEU A 257 5.34 -12.09 -44.67
C LEU A 257 4.10 -12.20 -45.55
N GLY A 258 4.22 -12.88 -46.70
CA GLY A 258 3.09 -13.16 -47.58
C GLY A 258 2.02 -14.03 -46.92
N ILE A 259 2.44 -15.08 -46.20
CA ILE A 259 1.52 -15.97 -45.46
C ILE A 259 0.78 -15.18 -44.37
N ALA A 260 1.48 -14.40 -43.53
CA ALA A 260 0.84 -13.60 -42.48
C ALA A 260 -0.15 -12.59 -43.06
N GLY A 261 0.23 -11.89 -44.13
CA GLY A 261 -0.64 -10.92 -44.81
C GLY A 261 -1.91 -11.57 -45.37
N GLN A 262 -1.78 -12.69 -46.09
CA GLN A 262 -2.92 -13.38 -46.70
C GLN A 262 -3.87 -14.02 -45.67
N LEU A 263 -3.35 -14.52 -44.55
CA LEU A 263 -4.20 -15.04 -43.48
C LEU A 263 -4.99 -13.92 -42.79
N LEU A 264 -4.38 -12.74 -42.57
CA LEU A 264 -5.05 -11.58 -41.97
C LEU A 264 -6.16 -11.00 -42.85
N GLU A 265 -6.10 -11.19 -44.17
CA GLU A 265 -7.14 -10.76 -45.12
C GLU A 265 -8.42 -11.59 -45.03
N LEU A 266 -8.37 -12.78 -44.43
CA LEU A 266 -9.53 -13.68 -44.36
C LEU A 266 -10.66 -13.11 -43.47
N TYR A 267 -10.32 -12.32 -42.44
CA TYR A 267 -11.30 -11.72 -41.54
C TYR A 267 -10.92 -10.30 -41.06
N PRO A 268 -11.91 -9.41 -40.87
CA PRO A 268 -11.68 -8.06 -40.35
C PRO A 268 -11.19 -8.08 -38.89
N PRO A 269 -10.53 -7.01 -38.43
CA PRO A 269 -10.08 -6.90 -37.04
C PRO A 269 -11.27 -6.99 -36.07
N ALA A 270 -11.17 -7.87 -35.09
CA ALA A 270 -12.20 -8.12 -34.10
C ALA A 270 -11.62 -7.98 -32.68
N PRO A 271 -11.56 -6.76 -32.13
CA PRO A 271 -11.09 -6.54 -30.77
C PRO A 271 -11.99 -7.28 -29.77
N ILE A 272 -11.42 -7.74 -28.65
CA ILE A 272 -12.15 -8.50 -27.63
C ILE A 272 -13.36 -7.74 -27.07
N ASP A 273 -13.32 -6.40 -27.03
CA ASP A 273 -14.46 -5.59 -26.58
C ASP A 273 -15.67 -5.68 -27.51
N TRP A 274 -15.43 -5.93 -28.80
CA TRP A 274 -16.49 -6.20 -29.75
C TRP A 274 -17.03 -7.62 -29.58
N ILE A 275 -16.15 -8.60 -29.38
CA ILE A 275 -16.52 -10.00 -29.11
C ILE A 275 -17.38 -10.09 -27.84
N ARG A 276 -16.96 -9.45 -26.74
CA ARG A 276 -17.73 -9.34 -25.49
C ARG A 276 -19.08 -8.64 -25.69
N ARG A 277 -19.14 -7.57 -26.50
CA ARG A 277 -20.40 -6.90 -26.85
C ARG A 277 -21.33 -7.75 -27.73
N ALA A 278 -20.77 -8.56 -28.63
CA ALA A 278 -21.53 -9.39 -29.55
C ALA A 278 -22.08 -10.65 -28.88
N LEU A 279 -21.31 -11.23 -27.95
CA LEU A 279 -21.65 -12.48 -27.27
C LEU A 279 -22.35 -12.24 -25.91
N GLY A 280 -22.27 -11.04 -25.33
CA GLY A 280 -22.97 -10.69 -24.09
C GLY A 280 -22.62 -11.65 -22.95
N ASP A 281 -23.64 -12.17 -22.26
CA ASP A 281 -23.52 -13.11 -21.14
C ASP A 281 -23.09 -14.54 -21.57
N ALA A 282 -22.96 -14.81 -22.88
CA ALA A 282 -22.56 -16.13 -23.38
C ALA A 282 -21.07 -16.45 -23.11
N ILE A 283 -20.25 -15.44 -22.80
CA ILE A 283 -18.88 -15.64 -22.32
C ILE A 283 -18.88 -15.54 -20.80
N PRO A 284 -18.67 -16.64 -20.06
CA PRO A 284 -18.59 -16.57 -18.61
C PRO A 284 -17.38 -15.74 -18.20
N ARG A 285 -17.55 -14.81 -17.26
CA ARG A 285 -16.41 -14.15 -16.60
C ARG A 285 -15.91 -15.07 -15.50
N VAL A 286 -14.90 -15.88 -15.81
CA VAL A 286 -14.25 -16.71 -14.79
C VAL A 286 -13.55 -15.76 -13.81
N PRO A 287 -13.69 -15.96 -12.48
CA PRO A 287 -12.91 -15.21 -11.51
C PRO A 287 -11.42 -15.38 -11.80
N ARG A 288 -10.77 -14.27 -12.16
CA ARG A 288 -9.34 -14.25 -12.54
C ARG A 288 -8.42 -14.50 -11.33
N ARG A 289 -8.98 -14.45 -10.12
CA ARG A 289 -8.35 -14.74 -8.84
C ARG A 289 -9.31 -15.57 -8.00
N ASP A 290 -8.78 -16.37 -7.11
CA ASP A 290 -9.60 -17.02 -6.08
C ASP A 290 -10.07 -15.93 -5.10
N PRO A 291 -11.29 -16.03 -4.53
CA PRO A 291 -11.75 -15.06 -3.54
C PRO A 291 -10.74 -15.02 -2.39
N SER A 292 -10.27 -13.81 -2.07
CA SER A 292 -9.31 -13.65 -0.98
C SER A 292 -9.93 -14.16 0.32
N PRO A 293 -9.17 -14.85 1.20
CA PRO A 293 -9.67 -15.17 2.54
C PRO A 293 -9.97 -13.92 3.39
N PHE A 294 -9.69 -12.70 2.89
CA PHE A 294 -10.07 -11.43 3.49
C PHE A 294 -11.35 -10.78 2.93
N GLU A 295 -11.94 -11.28 1.83
CA GLU A 295 -12.87 -10.49 1.01
C GLU A 295 -14.36 -10.57 1.32
N ALA A 296 -14.81 -11.43 2.23
CA ALA A 296 -16.25 -11.58 2.41
C ALA A 296 -16.71 -11.45 3.87
N SER A 297 -17.38 -10.33 4.14
CA SER A 297 -18.21 -10.12 5.33
C SER A 297 -19.46 -11.02 5.34
N GLU A 298 -19.88 -11.56 4.19
CA GLU A 298 -21.04 -12.46 4.05
C GLU A 298 -20.69 -13.92 3.68
N SER A 299 -19.41 -14.32 3.59
CA SER A 299 -19.01 -15.70 3.23
C SER A 299 -19.14 -16.72 4.37
N GLY A 300 -20.14 -16.53 5.24
CA GLY A 300 -20.51 -17.56 6.20
C GLY A 300 -20.99 -18.86 5.56
N ALA A 301 -21.34 -18.88 4.26
CA ALA A 301 -21.96 -20.06 3.64
C ALA A 301 -21.39 -20.46 2.27
N SER A 302 -21.17 -19.53 1.33
CA SER A 302 -20.84 -19.92 -0.07
C SER A 302 -19.40 -20.38 -0.26
N THR A 303 -18.42 -19.62 0.22
CA THR A 303 -16.99 -20.03 0.14
C THR A 303 -16.66 -21.18 1.10
N ARG A 304 -17.56 -21.48 2.06
CA ARG A 304 -17.50 -22.69 2.89
C ARG A 304 -18.03 -23.93 2.15
N ALA A 305 -18.85 -23.77 1.11
CA ALA A 305 -19.49 -24.85 0.38
C ALA A 305 -18.73 -25.29 -0.89
N ASP A 306 -18.04 -24.37 -1.59
CA ASP A 306 -17.39 -24.70 -2.87
C ASP A 306 -16.11 -25.58 -2.74
N ALA A 307 -15.68 -25.89 -1.51
CA ALA A 307 -14.63 -26.87 -1.23
C ALA A 307 -15.17 -28.20 -0.66
N ASP A 308 -16.49 -28.33 -0.48
CA ASP A 308 -17.15 -29.51 0.11
C ASP A 308 -17.67 -30.52 -0.94
N ASP A 309 -17.58 -30.24 -2.26
CA ASP A 309 -18.15 -31.12 -3.30
C ASP A 309 -17.17 -32.13 -3.91
N GLN A 310 -16.33 -32.75 -3.06
CA GLN A 310 -15.64 -34.00 -3.37
C GLN A 310 -15.74 -34.99 -2.21
N SER A 311 -16.95 -35.29 -1.74
CA SER A 311 -17.33 -36.61 -1.20
C SER A 311 -18.77 -36.58 -0.68
N ALA A 312 -19.72 -36.87 -1.58
CA ALA A 312 -21.06 -37.25 -1.17
C ALA A 312 -21.03 -38.65 -0.53
N ASP A 313 -21.16 -38.72 0.79
CA ASP A 313 -22.11 -39.58 1.52
C ASP A 313 -21.73 -39.63 3.01
N GLU A 314 -22.32 -38.76 3.82
CA GLU A 314 -22.77 -39.11 5.19
C GLU A 314 -23.76 -38.05 5.72
N PRO A 315 -24.83 -38.44 6.44
CA PRO A 315 -25.85 -37.49 6.89
C PRO A 315 -25.33 -36.62 8.04
N ARG A 316 -25.39 -35.30 7.85
CA ARG A 316 -25.01 -34.29 8.86
C ARG A 316 -25.94 -34.36 10.09
N ASP A 317 -25.38 -34.74 11.23
CA ASP A 317 -25.99 -34.53 12.55
C ASP A 317 -26.03 -33.04 12.90
N SER A 318 -27.24 -32.54 13.17
CA SER A 318 -27.55 -31.14 13.44
C SER A 318 -27.21 -30.75 14.89
N ASN A 319 -25.92 -30.71 15.26
CA ASN A 319 -25.47 -30.23 16.58
C ASN A 319 -24.04 -29.63 16.59
N ALA A 320 -23.65 -28.85 15.57
CA ALA A 320 -22.39 -28.09 15.58
C ALA A 320 -22.53 -26.74 16.31
N ALA A 321 -22.71 -26.79 17.63
CA ALA A 321 -22.41 -25.66 18.50
C ALA A 321 -20.89 -25.65 18.77
N GLY A 322 -20.18 -24.65 18.24
CA GLY A 322 -18.77 -24.38 18.53
C GLY A 322 -17.83 -24.55 17.33
N ALA A 323 -17.82 -23.58 16.39
CA ALA A 323 -16.67 -23.43 15.51
C ALA A 323 -15.47 -23.05 16.39
N SER A 324 -14.42 -23.88 16.41
CA SER A 324 -13.20 -23.59 17.17
C SER A 324 -12.59 -22.27 16.68
N SER A 325 -12.39 -21.31 17.59
CA SER A 325 -11.60 -20.10 17.30
C SER A 325 -10.24 -20.51 16.73
N GLY A 326 -9.79 -19.82 15.68
CA GLY A 326 -8.46 -20.03 15.13
C GLY A 326 -7.36 -19.54 16.07
N ARG A 327 -6.11 -19.88 15.75
CA ARG A 327 -4.92 -19.48 16.50
C ARG A 327 -4.16 -18.39 15.77
N VAL A 328 -3.35 -17.62 16.50
CA VAL A 328 -2.37 -16.69 15.91
C VAL A 328 -0.99 -17.35 15.98
N ILE A 329 -0.41 -17.65 14.83
CA ILE A 329 0.91 -18.26 14.70
C ILE A 329 1.89 -17.20 14.24
N ILE A 330 2.96 -16.96 15.00
CA ILE A 330 3.92 -15.88 14.73
C ILE A 330 5.26 -16.48 14.29
N MET A 331 5.63 -16.19 13.04
CA MET A 331 6.92 -16.50 12.43
C MET A 331 7.82 -15.26 12.47
N SER A 332 8.85 -15.31 13.31
CA SER A 332 9.78 -14.19 13.52
C SER A 332 11.05 -14.64 14.25
N GLU A 333 12.01 -13.74 14.45
CA GLU A 333 13.11 -13.92 15.40
C GLU A 333 12.85 -13.10 16.67
N LEU A 334 12.78 -13.75 17.85
CA LEU A 334 12.64 -13.04 19.12
C LEU A 334 14.00 -12.55 19.65
N MET A 335 14.04 -11.28 20.02
CA MET A 335 15.26 -10.56 20.37
C MET A 335 15.07 -9.66 21.60
N LEU A 336 16.15 -9.47 22.35
CA LEU A 336 16.21 -8.40 23.36
C LEU A 336 16.65 -7.08 22.73
N ARG A 337 16.05 -5.98 23.16
CA ARG A 337 16.40 -4.62 22.73
C ARG A 337 16.97 -3.83 23.89
N PHE A 338 18.04 -3.06 23.62
CA PHE A 338 18.63 -2.13 24.56
C PHE A 338 19.04 -0.84 23.85
N ASP A 339 18.28 0.22 24.08
CA ASP A 339 18.44 1.50 23.40
C ASP A 339 19.50 2.35 24.09
N ARG A 340 20.61 2.57 23.38
CA ARG A 340 21.77 3.27 23.92
C ARG A 340 21.63 4.76 23.72
N ARG A 341 22.00 5.53 24.75
CA ARG A 341 22.00 6.99 24.65
C ARG A 341 23.19 7.49 23.85
N THR A 342 24.33 6.81 23.91
CA THR A 342 25.55 7.17 23.18
C THR A 342 26.22 5.95 22.57
N LYS A 343 27.10 6.15 21.57
CA LYS A 343 27.81 5.04 20.93
C LYS A 343 28.73 4.27 21.88
N ASP A 344 29.21 4.95 22.92
CA ASP A 344 30.15 4.43 23.93
C ASP A 344 29.47 3.64 25.05
N GLU A 345 28.13 3.70 25.15
CA GLU A 345 27.40 2.91 26.13
C GLU A 345 27.59 1.40 25.88
N ARG A 346 27.96 0.67 26.95
CA ARG A 346 28.29 -0.75 26.91
C ARG A 346 27.02 -1.60 26.80
N ILE A 347 27.06 -2.60 25.90
CA ILE A 347 26.00 -3.59 25.77
C ILE A 347 25.97 -4.51 27.01
N PRO A 348 24.79 -4.84 27.55
CA PRO A 348 24.65 -5.83 28.62
C PRO A 348 25.27 -7.19 28.26
N THR A 349 25.76 -7.90 29.26
CA THR A 349 26.37 -9.23 29.08
C THR A 349 25.86 -10.21 30.14
N GLY A 350 25.70 -11.48 29.77
CA GLY A 350 25.28 -12.52 30.70
C GLY A 350 23.96 -12.19 31.41
N ALA A 351 23.96 -12.23 32.74
CA ALA A 351 22.78 -11.96 33.55
C ALA A 351 22.31 -10.49 33.50
N GLU A 352 23.17 -9.54 33.08
CA GLU A 352 22.82 -8.12 33.01
C GLU A 352 21.65 -7.84 32.06
N TRP A 353 21.42 -8.71 31.08
CA TRP A 353 20.26 -8.62 30.19
C TRP A 353 18.91 -8.68 30.93
N SER A 354 18.86 -9.28 32.12
CA SER A 354 17.63 -9.39 32.92
C SER A 354 17.42 -8.23 33.90
N THR A 355 18.48 -7.52 34.27
CA THR A 355 18.45 -6.51 35.35
C THR A 355 18.73 -5.09 34.87
N ARG A 356 19.27 -4.92 33.66
CA ARG A 356 19.60 -3.60 33.11
C ARG A 356 18.32 -2.85 32.75
N GLU A 357 18.17 -1.65 33.32
CA GLU A 357 17.10 -0.72 32.97
C GLU A 357 17.11 -0.41 31.45
N GLY A 358 15.93 -0.34 30.85
CA GLY A 358 15.76 -0.10 29.41
C GLY A 358 15.89 -1.34 28.53
N VAL A 359 16.29 -2.50 29.07
CA VAL A 359 16.21 -3.76 28.33
C VAL A 359 14.77 -4.25 28.27
N HIS A 360 14.30 -4.57 27.08
CA HIS A 360 12.95 -5.10 26.86
C HIS A 360 12.95 -6.09 25.68
N LEU A 361 11.88 -6.88 25.56
CA LEU A 361 11.67 -7.74 24.40
C LEU A 361 11.20 -6.90 23.22
N ALA A 362 11.90 -7.03 22.10
CA ALA A 362 11.57 -6.32 20.88
C ALA A 362 10.32 -6.90 20.21
N ARG A 363 9.92 -6.26 19.09
CA ARG A 363 8.96 -6.85 18.16
C ARG A 363 9.42 -8.25 17.72
N PRO A 364 8.50 -9.21 17.56
CA PRO A 364 7.04 -9.08 17.68
C PRO A 364 6.45 -9.50 19.04
N PHE A 365 7.24 -9.55 20.14
CA PHE A 365 6.72 -10.00 21.43
C PHE A 365 5.51 -9.18 21.96
N PRO A 366 5.48 -7.83 21.87
CA PRO A 366 4.30 -7.08 22.27
C PRO A 366 3.03 -7.42 21.46
N ALA A 367 3.18 -7.79 20.18
CA ALA A 367 2.05 -8.26 19.37
C ALA A 367 1.50 -9.61 19.87
N MET A 368 2.37 -10.53 20.29
CA MET A 368 1.96 -11.78 20.93
C MET A 368 1.14 -11.53 22.20
N ARG A 369 1.60 -10.59 23.04
CA ARG A 369 0.90 -10.22 24.28
C ARG A 369 -0.46 -9.60 24.02
N ALA A 370 -0.55 -8.70 23.05
CA ALA A 370 -1.82 -8.11 22.63
C ALA A 370 -2.79 -9.20 22.12
N ALA A 371 -2.28 -10.18 21.37
CA ALA A 371 -3.09 -11.30 20.91
C ALA A 371 -3.60 -12.19 22.06
N ARG A 372 -2.75 -12.44 23.07
CA ARG A 372 -3.17 -13.11 24.31
C ARG A 372 -4.21 -12.29 25.10
N ALA A 373 -4.07 -10.97 25.16
CA ALA A 373 -5.02 -10.08 25.81
C ALA A 373 -6.40 -10.06 25.13
N MET A 374 -6.45 -10.33 23.82
CA MET A 374 -7.70 -10.54 23.06
C MET A 374 -8.34 -11.91 23.34
N GLY A 375 -7.63 -12.84 24.00
CA GLY A 375 -8.15 -14.15 24.40
C GLY A 375 -7.89 -15.28 23.41
N VAL A 376 -7.08 -15.06 22.38
CA VAL A 376 -6.75 -16.07 21.35
C VAL A 376 -5.53 -16.89 21.76
N GLU A 377 -5.46 -18.15 21.34
CA GLU A 377 -4.25 -18.97 21.48
C GLU A 377 -3.14 -18.44 20.56
N VAL A 378 -1.96 -18.22 21.13
CA VAL A 378 -0.81 -17.66 20.40
C VAL A 378 0.32 -18.68 20.41
N VAL A 379 0.85 -18.97 19.23
CA VAL A 379 1.97 -19.87 19.00
C VAL A 379 3.15 -19.07 18.45
N SER A 380 4.28 -19.08 19.15
CA SER A 380 5.53 -18.54 18.65
C SER A 380 6.32 -19.63 17.94
N LEU A 381 6.71 -19.38 16.68
CA LEU A 381 7.63 -20.22 15.91
C LEU A 381 9.07 -19.72 15.98
N SER A 382 9.36 -18.74 16.84
CA SER A 382 10.65 -18.08 16.87
C SER A 382 11.76 -19.03 17.33
N PRO A 383 12.91 -19.08 16.64
CA PRO A 383 14.01 -19.94 17.05
C PRO A 383 14.51 -19.54 18.45
N ILE A 384 14.79 -20.55 19.28
CA ILE A 384 15.33 -20.35 20.62
C ILE A 384 16.67 -21.06 20.73
N GLY A 385 17.69 -20.29 21.11
CA GLY A 385 19.05 -20.74 21.29
C GLY A 385 19.35 -21.31 22.69
N GLU A 386 20.63 -21.37 23.02
CA GLU A 386 21.19 -21.75 24.31
C GLU A 386 21.91 -20.55 24.94
N GLY A 387 21.36 -20.00 26.02
CA GLY A 387 22.02 -18.95 26.79
C GLY A 387 21.10 -18.09 27.64
N PRO A 388 21.65 -17.05 28.31
CA PRO A 388 20.89 -16.16 29.17
C PRO A 388 19.76 -15.42 28.44
N ARG A 389 19.98 -14.98 27.18
CA ARG A 389 18.94 -14.26 26.44
C ARG A 389 17.82 -15.19 26.00
N ALA A 390 18.18 -16.39 25.53
CA ALA A 390 17.23 -17.45 25.23
C ALA A 390 16.36 -17.82 26.44
N SER A 391 16.97 -17.93 27.63
CA SER A 391 16.26 -18.22 28.88
C SER A 391 15.26 -17.10 29.24
N ILE A 392 15.66 -15.83 29.11
CA ILE A 392 14.77 -14.69 29.34
C ILE A 392 13.56 -14.71 28.40
N ILE A 393 13.79 -15.05 27.12
CA ILE A 393 12.73 -15.16 26.11
C ILE A 393 11.77 -16.31 26.45
N ALA A 394 12.31 -17.51 26.74
CA ALA A 394 11.50 -18.67 27.09
C ALA A 394 10.65 -18.43 28.35
N ASP A 395 11.24 -17.82 29.38
CA ASP A 395 10.52 -17.44 30.60
C ASP A 395 9.43 -16.41 30.31
N ALA A 396 9.68 -15.45 29.41
CA ALA A 396 8.69 -14.47 29.03
C ALA A 396 7.51 -15.08 28.25
N LEU A 397 7.78 -15.98 27.31
CA LEU A 397 6.73 -16.72 26.59
C LEU A 397 5.86 -17.53 27.55
N ALA A 398 6.49 -18.27 28.47
CA ALA A 398 5.79 -19.06 29.47
C ALA A 398 4.93 -18.20 30.41
N ARG A 399 5.45 -17.06 30.88
CA ARG A 399 4.72 -16.12 31.75
C ARG A 399 3.47 -15.54 31.10
N GLU A 400 3.52 -15.27 29.80
CA GLU A 400 2.38 -14.71 29.04
C GLU A 400 1.45 -15.81 28.49
N GLY A 401 1.76 -17.08 28.74
CA GLY A 401 0.99 -18.23 28.26
C GLY A 401 1.02 -18.36 26.72
N ILE A 402 2.14 -18.01 26.10
CA ILE A 402 2.39 -18.17 24.67
C ILE A 402 3.00 -19.56 24.45
N ILE A 403 2.47 -20.30 23.49
CA ILE A 403 2.96 -21.64 23.14
C ILE A 403 4.26 -21.48 22.36
N ASP A 404 5.35 -22.01 22.91
CA ASP A 404 6.65 -22.03 22.26
C ASP A 404 6.80 -23.29 21.41
N ALA A 405 6.59 -23.14 20.11
CA ALA A 405 6.77 -24.18 19.09
C ALA A 405 7.96 -23.88 18.16
N GLY A 406 8.87 -22.99 18.59
CA GLY A 406 10.03 -22.61 17.83
C GLY A 406 11.13 -23.68 17.80
N PRO A 407 11.94 -23.73 16.73
CA PRO A 407 13.04 -24.67 16.64
C PRO A 407 14.14 -24.33 17.65
N ARG A 408 14.80 -25.37 18.16
CA ARG A 408 15.90 -25.24 19.12
C ARG A 408 17.22 -25.22 18.39
N VAL A 409 17.96 -24.12 18.55
CA VAL A 409 19.23 -23.90 17.84
C VAL A 409 20.39 -24.04 18.82
N THR A 410 21.19 -25.09 18.65
CA THR A 410 22.31 -25.36 19.56
C THR A 410 23.49 -24.41 19.31
N ARG A 411 24.34 -24.19 20.32
CA ARG A 411 25.63 -23.46 20.22
C ARG A 411 25.55 -21.95 19.92
N CYS A 412 24.38 -21.35 19.90
CA CYS A 412 24.21 -19.90 19.85
C CYS A 412 23.13 -19.45 20.84
N ASP A 413 23.27 -18.25 21.41
CA ASP A 413 22.22 -17.63 22.23
C ASP A 413 21.32 -16.79 21.33
N ASN A 414 20.10 -16.46 21.77
CA ASN A 414 19.19 -15.59 21.01
C ASN A 414 19.82 -14.23 20.71
N GLY A 415 19.35 -13.61 19.63
CA GLY A 415 19.85 -12.32 19.18
C GLY A 415 19.51 -11.15 20.11
N PHE A 416 20.15 -10.00 19.87
CA PHE A 416 19.76 -8.71 20.44
C PHE A 416 19.88 -7.58 19.43
N ALA A 417 19.18 -6.46 19.67
CA ALA A 417 19.31 -5.20 18.95
C ALA A 417 19.66 -4.06 19.90
N SER A 418 20.62 -3.21 19.53
CA SER A 418 21.05 -2.09 20.36
C SER A 418 21.39 -0.85 19.51
N PRO A 419 20.35 -0.10 19.08
CA PRO A 419 20.52 1.16 18.37
C PRO A 419 21.03 2.26 19.30
N VAL A 420 21.53 3.35 18.72
CA VAL A 420 21.86 4.59 19.44
C VAL A 420 20.77 5.62 19.11
N THR A 421 20.09 6.13 20.13
CA THR A 421 18.87 6.95 19.96
C THR A 421 19.17 8.43 19.70
N THR A 422 20.32 8.95 20.12
CA THR A 422 20.63 10.40 20.07
C THR A 422 21.56 10.81 18.92
N GLN A 423 22.21 9.86 18.23
CA GLN A 423 23.19 10.13 17.18
C GLN A 423 23.05 9.14 16.04
N ALA A 424 23.04 9.65 14.80
CA ALA A 424 23.05 8.82 13.61
C ALA A 424 24.33 7.95 13.55
N GLY A 425 24.12 6.66 13.22
CA GLY A 425 25.16 5.67 12.98
C GLY A 425 25.72 5.02 14.26
N GLY A 426 25.11 3.92 14.71
CA GLY A 426 25.59 3.21 15.89
C GLY A 426 24.73 1.99 16.21
N TYR A 427 24.56 1.09 15.25
CA TYR A 427 23.74 -0.10 15.43
C TYR A 427 24.63 -1.30 15.76
N LYS A 428 24.30 -2.01 16.85
CA LYS A 428 24.91 -3.29 17.18
C LYS A 428 23.82 -4.31 17.35
N ASN A 429 23.96 -5.45 16.70
CA ASN A 429 23.06 -6.58 16.87
C ASN A 429 23.85 -7.90 16.93
N ALA A 430 23.16 -8.93 17.38
CA ALA A 430 23.51 -10.32 17.14
C ALA A 430 22.24 -11.04 16.70
N ARG A 431 22.36 -12.06 15.86
CA ARG A 431 21.26 -12.85 15.31
C ARG A 431 21.53 -14.33 15.55
N ILE A 432 20.48 -15.15 15.54
CA ILE A 432 20.62 -16.60 15.56
C ILE A 432 21.34 -17.09 14.31
N SER A 433 22.23 -18.07 14.49
CA SER A 433 22.94 -18.75 13.41
C SER A 433 22.70 -20.26 13.49
N GLY A 434 22.65 -20.94 12.33
CA GLY A 434 22.46 -22.39 12.26
C GLY A 434 21.00 -22.86 12.29
N MET A 435 20.08 -22.05 11.78
CA MET A 435 18.69 -22.43 11.55
C MET A 435 18.61 -23.62 10.55
N PRO A 436 17.94 -24.73 10.89
CA PRO A 436 17.65 -25.79 9.92
C PRO A 436 16.69 -25.32 8.83
N GLU A 437 16.90 -25.76 7.59
CA GLU A 437 16.11 -25.32 6.43
C GLU A 437 14.65 -25.78 6.49
N ASP A 438 14.40 -26.98 7.03
CA ASP A 438 13.08 -27.61 7.15
C ASP A 438 12.37 -27.32 8.49
N ALA A 439 12.91 -26.42 9.31
CA ALA A 439 12.51 -26.24 10.71
C ALA A 439 11.02 -25.88 10.92
N TRP A 440 10.36 -25.28 9.92
CA TRP A 440 8.96 -24.86 10.01
C TRP A 440 8.00 -25.64 9.12
N ASP A 441 8.51 -26.58 8.31
CA ASP A 441 7.75 -27.29 7.30
C ASP A 441 6.50 -27.99 7.85
N GLU A 442 6.65 -28.75 8.95
CA GLU A 442 5.55 -29.50 9.55
C GLU A 442 4.44 -28.58 10.06
N VAL A 443 4.83 -27.48 10.72
CA VAL A 443 3.87 -26.53 11.29
C VAL A 443 3.11 -25.80 10.17
N ILE A 444 3.80 -25.36 9.11
CA ILE A 444 3.17 -24.63 8.00
C ILE A 444 2.17 -25.53 7.25
N ARG A 445 2.51 -26.80 7.02
CA ARG A 445 1.60 -27.77 6.36
C ARG A 445 0.34 -28.08 7.16
N THR A 446 0.37 -27.88 8.47
CA THR A 446 -0.75 -28.24 9.38
C THR A 446 -1.64 -27.07 9.76
N LEU A 447 -1.41 -25.86 9.20
CA LEU A 447 -2.20 -24.68 9.50
C LEU A 447 -3.66 -24.81 9.02
N GLY A 448 -4.60 -24.56 9.93
CA GLY A 448 -6.03 -24.65 9.68
C GLY A 448 -6.62 -23.42 8.97
N ARG A 449 -7.88 -23.52 8.52
CA ARG A 449 -8.62 -22.42 7.84
C ARG A 449 -8.84 -21.19 8.73
N SER A 450 -8.97 -21.40 10.03
CA SER A 450 -9.21 -20.33 11.00
C SER A 450 -7.91 -19.70 11.51
N ASP A 451 -6.78 -20.38 11.34
CA ASP A 451 -5.47 -19.91 11.78
C ASP A 451 -5.03 -18.67 10.98
N VAL A 452 -4.31 -17.77 11.66
CA VAL A 452 -3.68 -16.59 11.05
C VAL A 452 -2.18 -16.69 11.25
N LEU A 453 -1.44 -16.65 10.14
CA LEU A 453 0.01 -16.62 10.15
C LEU A 453 0.48 -15.16 10.14
N TYR A 454 1.11 -14.73 11.22
CA TYR A 454 1.76 -13.43 11.33
C TYR A 454 3.25 -13.58 11.02
N ILE A 455 3.76 -12.79 10.08
CA ILE A 455 5.16 -12.80 9.68
C ILE A 455 5.73 -11.41 9.94
N ASP A 456 6.76 -11.35 10.79
CA ASP A 456 7.58 -10.14 10.92
C ASP A 456 8.61 -10.13 9.79
N ALA A 457 8.49 -9.18 8.85
CA ALA A 457 9.35 -9.13 7.68
C ALA A 457 10.83 -8.90 8.02
N SER A 458 11.17 -8.49 9.25
CA SER A 458 12.56 -8.34 9.69
C SER A 458 13.36 -9.64 9.73
N ILE A 459 12.72 -10.81 9.57
CA ILE A 459 13.44 -12.07 9.30
C ILE A 459 14.31 -11.99 8.05
N GLU A 460 14.04 -11.05 7.13
CA GLU A 460 14.89 -10.74 5.98
C GLU A 460 16.34 -10.39 6.37
N ASP A 461 16.55 -9.80 7.55
CA ASP A 461 17.88 -9.44 8.06
C ASP A 461 18.75 -10.66 8.44
N ASN A 462 18.17 -11.86 8.50
CA ASN A 462 18.86 -13.08 8.91
C ASN A 462 18.76 -14.16 7.81
N PRO A 463 19.73 -14.27 6.89
CA PRO A 463 19.62 -15.12 5.70
C PRO A 463 19.31 -16.61 6.00
N PRO A 464 19.90 -17.27 7.02
CA PRO A 464 19.49 -18.62 7.42
C PRO A 464 18.01 -18.74 7.83
N VAL A 465 17.48 -17.77 8.57
CA VAL A 465 16.08 -17.77 9.03
C VAL A 465 15.15 -17.46 7.86
N LEU A 466 15.51 -16.51 7.00
CA LEU A 466 14.77 -16.22 5.77
C LEU A 466 14.70 -17.45 4.85
N ALA A 467 15.81 -18.19 4.67
CA ALA A 467 15.83 -19.39 3.84
C ALA A 467 14.88 -20.47 4.37
N ALA A 468 14.89 -20.72 5.69
CA ALA A 468 13.94 -21.65 6.31
C ALA A 468 12.48 -21.18 6.19
N ALA A 469 12.25 -19.86 6.29
CA ALA A 469 10.93 -19.27 6.02
C ALA A 469 10.48 -19.57 4.59
N GLU A 470 11.34 -19.27 3.61
CA GLU A 470 11.03 -19.44 2.19
C GLU A 470 10.74 -20.91 1.85
N HIS A 471 11.51 -21.84 2.42
CA HIS A 471 11.33 -23.28 2.25
C HIS A 471 9.98 -23.77 2.80
N ALA A 472 9.62 -23.35 4.03
CA ALA A 472 8.36 -23.75 4.64
C ALA A 472 7.15 -23.09 3.94
N LEU A 473 7.23 -21.79 3.63
CA LEU A 473 6.15 -21.01 3.02
C LEU A 473 5.86 -21.41 1.57
N ALA A 474 6.79 -22.09 0.88
CA ALA A 474 6.50 -22.71 -0.42
C ALA A 474 5.35 -23.71 -0.36
N HIS A 475 5.04 -24.25 0.83
CA HIS A 475 3.97 -25.22 1.07
C HIS A 475 2.79 -24.62 1.85
N LEU A 476 2.66 -23.29 1.89
CA LEU A 476 1.62 -22.59 2.64
C LEU A 476 0.23 -22.91 2.04
N PRO A 477 -0.73 -23.42 2.84
CA PRO A 477 -2.07 -23.68 2.32
C PRO A 477 -2.78 -22.39 1.89
N ARG A 478 -3.47 -22.41 0.74
CA ARG A 478 -4.13 -21.23 0.14
C ARG A 478 -5.20 -20.58 1.03
N HIS A 479 -5.81 -21.35 1.93
CA HIS A 479 -6.83 -20.85 2.86
C HIS A 479 -6.28 -20.07 4.06
N VAL A 480 -4.97 -20.16 4.33
CA VAL A 480 -4.37 -19.50 5.49
C VAL A 480 -4.26 -18.02 5.22
N ARG A 481 -4.74 -17.20 6.17
CA ARG A 481 -4.61 -15.75 6.14
C ARG A 481 -3.23 -15.36 6.67
N VAL A 482 -2.51 -14.54 5.91
CA VAL A 482 -1.19 -14.06 6.29
C VAL A 482 -1.24 -12.57 6.59
N VAL A 483 -0.77 -12.18 7.77
CA VAL A 483 -0.49 -10.78 8.12
C VAL A 483 1.03 -10.59 8.04
N LEU A 484 1.48 -9.84 7.04
CA LEU A 484 2.89 -9.58 6.80
C LEU A 484 3.24 -8.16 7.29
N ASP A 485 3.94 -8.06 8.42
CA ASP A 485 4.36 -6.79 8.99
C ASP A 485 5.64 -6.28 8.32
N VAL A 486 5.50 -5.27 7.47
CA VAL A 486 6.59 -4.64 6.70
C VAL A 486 7.02 -3.29 7.28
N SER A 487 6.55 -2.94 8.48
CA SER A 487 6.89 -1.68 9.19
C SER A 487 8.39 -1.56 9.56
N GLY A 488 9.19 -2.60 9.37
CA GLY A 488 10.65 -2.49 9.44
C GLY A 488 11.31 -1.97 8.15
N ALA A 489 10.53 -1.60 7.13
CA ALA A 489 10.97 -1.38 5.76
C ALA A 489 11.60 -2.64 5.12
N PHE A 490 11.15 -3.81 5.57
CA PHE A 490 11.51 -5.11 5.03
C PHE A 490 10.41 -5.64 4.12
N ILE A 491 10.79 -6.36 3.08
CA ILE A 491 9.83 -7.01 2.16
C ILE A 491 9.39 -8.35 2.75
N GLY A 492 10.31 -9.05 3.43
CA GLY A 492 10.07 -10.37 4.00
C GLY A 492 10.25 -11.52 2.99
N PRO A 493 9.65 -12.70 3.25
CA PRO A 493 9.77 -13.89 2.40
C PRO A 493 9.11 -13.73 1.02
N ARG A 494 9.77 -14.25 -0.01
CA ARG A 494 9.33 -14.09 -1.42
C ARG A 494 8.31 -15.11 -1.89
N SER A 495 8.20 -16.27 -1.23
CA SER A 495 7.31 -17.37 -1.62
C SER A 495 5.84 -17.16 -1.24
N LEU A 496 5.48 -15.98 -0.72
CA LEU A 496 4.13 -15.70 -0.26
C LEU A 496 3.14 -15.44 -1.42
N PRO A 497 1.92 -16.01 -1.38
CA PRO A 497 0.90 -15.74 -2.39
C PRO A 497 0.33 -14.33 -2.25
N ASN A 498 -0.24 -13.77 -3.32
CA ASN A 498 -0.77 -12.40 -3.26
C ASN A 498 -2.15 -12.31 -2.61
N ASP A 499 -3.04 -13.25 -2.93
CA ASP A 499 -4.45 -13.13 -2.59
C ASP A 499 -4.74 -13.39 -1.09
N ASN A 500 -3.86 -14.10 -0.37
CA ASN A 500 -4.01 -14.41 1.05
C ASN A 500 -3.08 -13.62 1.98
N VAL A 501 -2.37 -12.61 1.47
CA VAL A 501 -1.48 -11.75 2.25
C VAL A 501 -2.05 -10.35 2.41
N LEU A 502 -2.13 -9.91 3.66
CA LEU A 502 -2.34 -8.52 4.05
C LEU A 502 -1.01 -7.92 4.50
N MET A 503 -0.47 -7.01 3.70
CA MET A 503 0.72 -6.24 4.08
C MET A 503 0.31 -5.13 5.04
N VAL A 504 0.92 -5.11 6.22
CA VAL A 504 0.62 -4.11 7.27
C VAL A 504 1.86 -3.29 7.58
N LEU A 505 1.66 -1.97 7.69
CA LEU A 505 2.71 -1.02 8.06
C LEU A 505 2.12 0.27 8.60
N ASP A 506 2.90 0.98 9.40
CA ASP A 506 2.62 2.37 9.73
C ASP A 506 2.93 3.28 8.52
N GLN A 507 2.29 4.44 8.46
CA GLN A 507 2.47 5.42 7.41
C GLN A 507 3.92 5.89 7.26
N GLY A 508 4.67 6.02 8.36
CA GLY A 508 6.06 6.49 8.35
C GLY A 508 7.01 5.52 7.64
N SER A 509 6.69 4.22 7.68
CA SER A 509 7.49 3.15 7.06
C SER A 509 7.31 3.02 5.54
N VAL A 510 6.32 3.68 4.95
CA VAL A 510 6.02 3.63 3.50
C VAL A 510 7.16 4.23 2.67
N GLU A 511 7.69 5.39 3.09
CA GLU A 511 8.78 6.05 2.38
C GLU A 511 10.08 5.21 2.44
N PRO A 512 10.58 4.78 3.62
CA PRO A 512 11.74 3.89 3.70
C PRO A 512 11.59 2.60 2.88
N LEU A 513 10.40 2.00 2.86
CA LEU A 513 10.13 0.80 2.06
C LEU A 513 10.18 1.12 0.56
N GLY A 514 9.53 2.20 0.12
CA GLY A 514 9.52 2.62 -1.29
C GLY A 514 10.89 3.04 -1.82
N MET A 515 11.72 3.67 -0.97
CA MET A 515 13.10 4.07 -1.30
C MET A 515 14.02 2.88 -1.59
N ARG A 516 13.63 1.66 -1.24
CA ARG A 516 14.37 0.44 -1.64
C ARG A 516 14.28 0.16 -3.14
N PHE A 517 13.26 0.71 -3.81
CA PHE A 517 12.98 0.51 -5.24
C PHE A 517 13.14 1.79 -6.05
N MET A 518 12.79 2.93 -5.45
CA MET A 518 12.73 4.22 -6.12
C MET A 518 13.81 5.16 -5.58
N SER A 519 14.51 5.85 -6.49
CA SER A 519 15.51 6.86 -6.13
C SER A 519 14.97 8.29 -6.23
N ASP A 520 13.69 8.45 -6.54
CA ASP A 520 13.02 9.75 -6.73
C ASP A 520 12.11 10.11 -5.54
N ARG A 521 11.37 11.21 -5.66
CA ARG A 521 10.45 11.71 -4.62
C ARG A 521 9.13 10.93 -4.55
N THR A 522 8.89 9.94 -5.41
CA THR A 522 7.57 9.28 -5.50
C THR A 522 7.17 8.60 -4.19
N ALA A 523 8.10 7.84 -3.56
CA ALA A 523 7.85 7.19 -2.27
C ALA A 523 7.60 8.22 -1.15
N PHE A 524 8.34 9.32 -1.18
CA PHE A 524 8.16 10.43 -0.24
C PHE A 524 6.79 11.09 -0.42
N ASP A 525 6.36 11.39 -1.64
CA ASP A 525 5.09 12.05 -1.91
C ASP A 525 3.90 11.12 -1.61
N ALA A 526 4.03 9.82 -1.91
CA ALA A 526 3.02 8.81 -1.60
C ALA A 526 2.80 8.64 -0.09
N SER A 527 3.87 8.69 0.72
CA SER A 527 3.77 8.49 2.18
C SER A 527 3.02 9.62 2.91
N ARG A 528 2.88 10.80 2.30
CA ARG A 528 2.23 11.97 2.94
C ARG A 528 0.72 11.87 3.03
N VAL A 529 0.11 11.12 2.12
CA VAL A 529 -1.35 10.95 2.06
C VAL A 529 -1.66 9.48 2.33
N PRO A 530 -2.27 9.11 3.47
CA PRO A 530 -2.48 7.71 3.86
C PRO A 530 -3.19 6.85 2.80
N ALA A 531 -4.19 7.39 2.11
CA ALA A 531 -4.89 6.69 1.04
C ALA A 531 -3.98 6.41 -0.18
N HIS A 532 -3.11 7.36 -0.52
CA HIS A 532 -2.11 7.17 -1.57
C HIS A 532 -1.02 6.20 -1.14
N ALA A 533 -0.61 6.24 0.14
CA ALA A 533 0.35 5.29 0.69
C ALA A 533 -0.14 3.84 0.55
N ALA A 534 -1.40 3.57 0.91
CA ALA A 534 -2.00 2.24 0.75
C ALA A 534 -2.04 1.80 -0.73
N SER A 535 -2.49 2.70 -1.60
CA SER A 535 -2.55 2.46 -3.05
C SER A 535 -1.17 2.24 -3.67
N PHE A 536 -0.16 2.96 -3.18
CA PHE A 536 1.23 2.86 -3.62
C PHE A 536 1.82 1.50 -3.26
N ILE A 537 1.66 1.04 -2.02
CA ILE A 537 2.10 -0.30 -1.61
C ILE A 537 1.38 -1.40 -2.41
N LEU A 538 0.06 -1.28 -2.58
CA LEU A 538 -0.70 -2.18 -3.46
C LEU A 538 -0.14 -2.18 -4.89
N SER A 539 0.24 -1.02 -5.43
CA SER A 539 0.79 -0.92 -6.78
C SER A 539 2.19 -1.52 -6.92
N LEU A 540 2.99 -1.50 -5.84
CA LEU A 540 4.35 -2.04 -5.82
C LEU A 540 4.37 -3.57 -5.69
N PHE A 541 3.49 -4.13 -4.84
CA PHE A 541 3.53 -5.55 -4.48
C PHE A 541 2.32 -6.34 -4.99
N HIS A 542 1.30 -5.70 -5.55
CA HIS A 542 0.07 -6.35 -6.01
C HIS A 542 -0.68 -7.15 -4.92
N ARG A 543 -0.41 -6.83 -3.65
CA ARG A 543 -0.99 -7.40 -2.42
C ARG A 543 -1.86 -6.37 -1.72
N SER A 544 -2.87 -6.84 -0.99
CA SER A 544 -3.67 -5.96 -0.14
C SER A 544 -2.77 -5.26 0.88
N ALA A 545 -2.95 -3.95 1.05
CA ALA A 545 -2.11 -3.12 1.91
C ALA A 545 -2.97 -2.36 2.91
N LEU A 546 -2.60 -2.44 4.19
CA LEU A 546 -3.25 -1.75 5.29
C LEU A 546 -2.26 -0.83 5.99
N ILE A 547 -2.49 0.48 5.86
CA ILE A 547 -1.65 1.52 6.44
C ILE A 547 -2.30 2.03 7.71
N SER A 548 -1.63 1.92 8.85
CA SER A 548 -2.03 2.61 10.09
C SER A 548 -1.38 3.99 10.15
N THR A 549 -2.15 5.02 10.49
CA THR A 549 -1.63 6.36 10.77
C THR A 549 -1.24 6.49 12.24
N MET A 550 -0.66 7.63 12.61
CA MET A 550 -0.35 7.97 14.00
C MET A 550 -1.58 8.13 14.90
N THR A 551 -2.74 8.44 14.33
CA THR A 551 -4.02 8.47 15.06
C THR A 551 -4.68 7.09 15.10
N TYR A 552 -3.99 6.06 14.60
CA TYR A 552 -4.47 4.70 14.43
C TYR A 552 -5.69 4.57 13.52
N GLU A 553 -6.02 5.60 12.74
CA GLU A 553 -6.88 5.42 11.58
C GLU A 553 -6.16 4.53 10.58
N SER A 554 -6.92 3.71 9.86
CA SER A 554 -6.35 2.74 8.93
C SER A 554 -6.89 2.92 7.52
N PHE A 555 -6.03 2.70 6.55
CA PHE A 555 -6.34 2.82 5.12
C PHE A 555 -6.04 1.51 4.41
N LEU A 556 -7.07 0.91 3.83
CA LEU A 556 -7.01 -0.39 3.17
C LEU A 556 -7.11 -0.19 1.65
N ALA A 557 -6.10 -0.69 0.94
CA ALA A 557 -6.13 -0.84 -0.50
C ALA A 557 -6.17 -2.32 -0.85
N ARG A 558 -7.11 -2.72 -1.72
CA ARG A 558 -7.26 -4.09 -2.23
C ARG A 558 -7.15 -4.12 -3.76
N PRO A 559 -6.68 -5.22 -4.35
CA PRO A 559 -6.82 -5.45 -5.78
C PRO A 559 -8.29 -5.34 -6.20
N ARG A 560 -8.60 -4.66 -7.30
CA ARG A 560 -9.98 -4.58 -7.82
C ARG A 560 -10.33 -5.87 -8.57
N HIS A 561 -11.44 -6.51 -8.24
CA HIS A 561 -11.98 -7.62 -9.04
C HIS A 561 -12.80 -7.10 -10.21
N ALA A 562 -12.71 -7.78 -11.36
CA ALA A 562 -13.39 -7.39 -12.61
C ALA A 562 -14.93 -7.50 -12.56
N THR A 563 -15.49 -7.94 -11.43
CA THR A 563 -16.92 -8.10 -11.16
C THR A 563 -17.49 -7.08 -10.18
N ASP A 564 -16.66 -6.26 -9.52
CA ASP A 564 -17.12 -5.26 -8.55
C ASP A 564 -17.63 -3.99 -9.24
N GLU A 565 -18.76 -4.10 -9.93
CA GLU A 565 -19.59 -2.93 -10.29
C GLU A 565 -20.49 -2.47 -9.13
N ALA A 566 -20.42 -3.14 -7.97
CA ALA A 566 -21.25 -2.86 -6.81
C ALA A 566 -20.43 -2.29 -5.63
N SER A 567 -20.52 -0.97 -5.45
CA SER A 567 -19.94 -0.16 -4.36
C SER A 567 -18.41 -0.08 -4.32
N GLU A 568 -17.86 1.13 -4.30
CA GLU A 568 -16.45 1.30 -3.93
C GLU A 568 -16.26 0.76 -2.49
N PRO A 569 -15.33 -0.18 -2.26
CA PRO A 569 -15.12 -0.74 -0.94
C PRO A 569 -14.63 0.35 0.02
N ARG A 570 -15.06 0.30 1.29
CA ARG A 570 -14.57 1.24 2.32
C ARG A 570 -13.06 1.13 2.42
N THR A 571 -12.38 2.24 2.14
CA THR A 571 -10.91 2.31 2.15
C THR A 571 -10.38 2.91 3.44
N ARG A 572 -11.18 3.66 4.21
CA ARG A 572 -10.77 4.30 5.46
C ARG A 572 -11.54 3.76 6.67
N PHE A 573 -10.82 3.56 7.76
CA PHE A 573 -11.33 3.04 9.03
C PHE A 573 -10.91 3.96 10.18
N HIS A 574 -11.89 4.43 10.93
CA HIS A 574 -11.71 5.36 12.05
C HIS A 574 -11.15 4.67 13.31
N ALA A 575 -10.58 5.46 14.21
CA ALA A 575 -10.05 5.07 15.51
C ALA A 575 -10.58 6.03 16.60
N PRO A 576 -10.68 5.63 17.87
CA PRO A 576 -11.13 6.53 18.93
C PRO A 576 -10.17 7.71 19.09
N THR A 577 -10.71 8.92 19.27
CA THR A 577 -9.89 10.09 19.64
C THR A 577 -9.34 9.91 21.05
N VAL A 578 -8.01 9.89 21.17
CA VAL A 578 -7.30 9.72 22.44
C VAL A 578 -6.21 10.75 22.61
N VAL A 579 -5.82 10.97 23.86
CA VAL A 579 -4.63 11.76 24.20
C VAL A 579 -3.43 10.81 24.27
N SER A 580 -2.70 10.69 23.16
CA SER A 580 -1.53 9.80 23.05
C SER A 580 -0.35 10.35 23.85
N THR A 581 0.18 9.55 24.77
CA THR A 581 1.33 9.91 25.61
C THR A 581 2.57 9.08 25.31
N ASP A 582 2.40 7.89 24.71
CA ASP A 582 3.49 6.97 24.39
C ASP A 582 3.09 6.13 23.17
N HIS A 583 3.78 6.28 22.05
CA HIS A 583 3.50 5.46 20.85
C HIS A 583 4.29 4.14 20.82
N ASP A 584 5.24 3.96 21.74
CA ASP A 584 6.11 2.78 21.73
C ASP A 584 5.27 1.52 22.01
N GLY A 585 5.47 0.48 21.19
CA GLY A 585 4.69 -0.76 21.25
C GLY A 585 3.22 -0.69 20.78
N ALA A 586 2.59 0.49 20.71
CA ALA A 586 1.17 0.62 20.35
C ALA A 586 0.86 0.10 18.93
N TYR A 587 1.78 0.28 17.97
CA TYR A 587 1.64 -0.36 16.65
C TYR A 587 1.70 -1.89 16.72
N SER A 588 2.52 -2.46 17.62
CA SER A 588 2.56 -3.92 17.83
C SER A 588 1.26 -4.43 18.49
N VAL A 589 0.66 -3.63 19.37
CA VAL A 589 -0.66 -3.93 19.92
C VAL A 589 -1.72 -3.93 18.81
N TRP A 590 -1.66 -2.93 17.93
CA TRP A 590 -2.54 -2.84 16.76
C TRP A 590 -2.40 -4.09 15.86
N THR A 591 -1.18 -4.51 15.50
CA THR A 591 -0.99 -5.69 14.66
C THR A 591 -1.41 -7.00 15.34
N GLY A 592 -1.13 -7.15 16.64
CA GLY A 592 -1.55 -8.31 17.43
C GLY A 592 -3.07 -8.42 17.57
N ALA A 593 -3.76 -7.30 17.80
CA ALA A 593 -5.21 -7.23 17.86
C ALA A 593 -5.85 -7.52 16.49
N LEU A 594 -5.27 -7.01 15.40
CA LEU A 594 -5.70 -7.31 14.03
C LEU A 594 -5.64 -8.82 13.74
N ALA A 595 -4.47 -9.45 13.98
CA ALA A 595 -4.28 -10.88 13.74
C ALA A 595 -5.24 -11.73 14.59
N SER A 596 -5.51 -11.31 15.82
CA SER A 596 -6.42 -12.01 16.73
C SER A 596 -7.87 -11.89 16.28
N ALA A 597 -8.33 -10.69 15.95
CA ALA A 597 -9.69 -10.48 15.46
C ALA A 597 -9.95 -11.28 14.18
N LEU A 598 -8.96 -11.37 13.28
CA LEU A 598 -9.02 -12.23 12.11
C LEU A 598 -9.12 -13.71 12.53
N ALA A 599 -8.28 -14.20 13.45
CA ALA A 599 -8.29 -15.60 13.91
C ALA A 599 -9.62 -16.03 14.56
N GLU A 600 -10.33 -15.09 15.20
CA GLU A 600 -11.69 -15.29 15.73
C GLU A 600 -12.78 -15.39 14.64
N GLY A 601 -12.43 -15.15 13.38
CA GLY A 601 -13.35 -15.20 12.25
C GLY A 601 -14.14 -13.91 12.01
N ASN A 602 -13.70 -12.78 12.57
CA ASN A 602 -14.30 -11.49 12.25
C ASN A 602 -14.04 -11.11 10.79
N ALA A 603 -14.98 -10.36 10.20
CA ALA A 603 -14.73 -9.66 8.94
C ALA A 603 -13.51 -8.74 9.06
N ILE A 604 -12.78 -8.52 7.96
CA ILE A 604 -11.58 -7.67 7.96
C ILE A 604 -11.92 -6.24 8.40
N GLU A 605 -13.07 -5.69 7.99
CA GLU A 605 -13.52 -4.36 8.39
C GLU A 605 -13.67 -4.26 9.91
N ARG A 606 -14.28 -5.27 10.54
CA ARG A 606 -14.41 -5.35 12.00
C ARG A 606 -13.05 -5.52 12.68
N SER A 607 -12.19 -6.34 12.10
CA SER A 607 -10.84 -6.60 12.61
C SER A 607 -9.98 -5.34 12.62
N ILE A 608 -10.07 -4.51 11.58
CA ILE A 608 -9.38 -3.22 11.50
C ILE A 608 -9.90 -2.27 12.57
N ILE A 609 -11.21 -2.17 12.77
CA ILE A 609 -11.77 -1.27 13.82
C ILE A 609 -11.32 -1.69 15.23
N LEU A 610 -11.27 -2.99 15.51
CA LEU A 610 -10.75 -3.50 16.79
C LEU A 610 -9.25 -3.20 16.95
N ALA A 611 -8.46 -3.39 15.89
CA ALA A 611 -7.04 -3.06 15.89
C ALA A 611 -6.80 -1.57 16.13
N ASN A 612 -7.53 -0.69 15.43
CA ASN A 612 -7.50 0.76 15.59
C ASN A 612 -7.77 1.18 17.04
N CYS A 613 -8.82 0.61 17.65
CA CYS A 613 -9.12 0.84 19.06
C CYS A 613 -8.00 0.36 19.99
N ALA A 614 -7.43 -0.82 19.73
CA ALA A 614 -6.36 -1.37 20.54
C ALA A 614 -5.08 -0.51 20.49
N GLY A 615 -4.67 -0.08 19.29
CA GLY A 615 -3.53 0.80 19.09
C GLY A 615 -3.72 2.16 19.75
N ALA A 616 -4.89 2.79 19.56
CA ALA A 616 -5.21 4.08 20.17
C ALA A 616 -5.27 4.00 21.70
N LEU A 617 -5.90 2.97 22.27
CA LEU A 617 -5.90 2.83 23.73
C LEU A 617 -4.50 2.53 24.27
N ALA A 618 -3.72 1.70 23.58
CA ALA A 618 -2.34 1.42 23.98
C ALA A 618 -1.48 2.68 23.99
N SER A 619 -1.72 3.64 23.09
CA SER A 619 -0.93 4.88 23.05
C SER A 619 -1.12 5.81 24.25
N THR A 620 -2.14 5.54 25.07
CA THR A 620 -2.40 6.24 26.34
C THR A 620 -1.75 5.56 27.55
N MET A 621 -1.14 4.40 27.36
CA MET A 621 -0.55 3.58 28.41
C MET A 621 0.98 3.67 28.38
N PRO A 622 1.66 3.65 29.54
CA PRO A 622 3.11 3.77 29.57
C PRO A 622 3.82 2.49 29.13
N GLY A 623 4.79 2.61 28.23
CA GLY A 623 5.76 1.58 27.89
C GLY A 623 5.33 0.58 26.80
N PRO A 624 6.32 -0.01 26.10
CA PRO A 624 6.12 -0.75 24.84
C PRO A 624 5.36 -2.08 24.96
N ALA A 625 5.09 -2.53 26.18
CA ALA A 625 4.45 -3.80 26.45
C ALA A 625 3.05 -3.63 27.06
N SER A 626 2.56 -2.40 27.18
CA SER A 626 1.22 -2.12 27.69
C SER A 626 0.17 -2.53 26.66
N CYS A 627 -0.90 -3.19 27.12
CA CYS A 627 -1.99 -3.66 26.28
C CYS A 627 -3.34 -3.39 26.96
N PRO A 628 -4.32 -2.80 26.25
CA PRO A 628 -5.69 -2.72 26.75
C PRO A 628 -6.33 -4.11 26.81
N THR A 629 -7.33 -4.25 27.70
CA THR A 629 -8.13 -5.47 27.79
C THR A 629 -9.10 -5.62 26.62
N ARG A 630 -9.50 -6.84 26.30
CA ARG A 630 -10.52 -7.12 25.26
C ARG A 630 -11.78 -6.29 25.48
N GLU A 631 -12.27 -6.22 26.72
CA GLU A 631 -13.49 -5.50 27.07
C GLU A 631 -13.36 -4.00 26.77
N GLN A 632 -12.20 -3.40 27.06
CA GLN A 632 -11.92 -2.00 26.73
C GLN A 632 -11.90 -1.75 25.23
N ILE A 633 -11.24 -2.64 24.46
CA ILE A 633 -11.16 -2.54 23.00
C ILE A 633 -12.56 -2.63 22.40
N GLU A 634 -13.35 -3.63 22.81
CA GLU A 634 -14.71 -3.79 22.30
C GLU A 634 -15.64 -2.66 22.72
N ALA A 635 -15.52 -2.17 23.95
CA ALA A 635 -16.31 -1.03 24.42
C ALA A 635 -15.99 0.24 23.62
N SER A 636 -14.71 0.50 23.39
CA SER A 636 -14.26 1.60 22.53
C SER A 636 -14.83 1.46 21.12
N ALA A 637 -14.76 0.26 20.54
CA ALA A 637 -15.26 0.01 19.20
C ALA A 637 -16.79 0.16 19.09
N ARG A 638 -17.56 -0.15 20.14
CA ARG A 638 -19.01 0.09 20.22
C ARG A 638 -19.36 1.56 20.39
N ALA A 639 -18.47 2.37 20.96
CA ALA A 639 -18.66 3.79 21.19
C ALA A 639 -18.30 4.66 19.99
N LEU A 640 -17.68 4.10 18.93
CA LEU A 640 -17.32 4.86 17.74
C LEU A 640 -18.58 5.31 16.98
N PRO A 641 -18.75 6.62 16.74
CA PRO A 641 -19.83 7.11 15.90
C PRO A 641 -19.60 6.74 14.42
N GLU A 642 -20.68 6.47 13.69
CA GLU A 642 -20.61 6.36 12.23
C GLU A 642 -20.33 7.74 11.63
N ARG A 643 -19.28 7.80 10.79
CA ARG A 643 -18.80 9.02 10.14
C ARG A 643 -18.39 8.68 8.70
N ASP A 644 -18.65 9.59 7.78
CA ASP A 644 -18.15 9.49 6.42
C ASP A 644 -16.67 9.94 6.31
N ASP A 645 -16.05 9.69 5.16
CA ASP A 645 -14.63 9.99 4.95
C ASP A 645 -14.32 11.49 4.97
N VAL A 646 -15.26 12.33 4.55
CA VAL A 646 -15.10 13.81 4.52
C VAL A 646 -15.05 14.34 5.95
N GLU A 647 -15.93 13.86 6.79
CA GLU A 647 -16.09 14.25 8.18
C GLU A 647 -14.91 13.74 9.04
N LEU A 648 -14.33 12.59 8.69
CA LEU A 648 -13.05 12.13 9.27
C LEU A 648 -11.86 12.97 8.78
N GLU A 649 -11.85 13.43 7.51
CA GLU A 649 -10.77 14.26 6.96
C GLU A 649 -10.73 15.64 7.64
N ARG A 650 -11.90 16.24 7.84
CA ARG A 650 -12.05 17.51 8.58
C ARG A 650 -11.53 17.42 10.00
N ARG A 651 -11.86 16.33 10.73
CA ARG A 651 -11.33 16.12 12.08
C ARG A 651 -9.81 15.99 12.10
N ALA A 652 -9.24 15.22 11.18
CA ALA A 652 -7.79 15.06 11.07
C ALA A 652 -7.09 16.41 10.80
N ARG A 653 -7.71 17.30 10.02
CA ARG A 653 -7.22 18.66 9.76
C ARG A 653 -7.39 19.63 10.92
N ALA A 654 -8.52 19.58 11.61
CA ALA A 654 -8.71 20.37 12.82
C ALA A 654 -7.72 19.97 13.93
N LEU A 655 -7.51 18.66 14.10
CA LEU A 655 -6.46 18.15 14.98
C LEU A 655 -5.08 18.59 14.50
N GLY A 656 -4.82 18.52 13.19
CA GLY A 656 -3.61 19.05 12.58
C GLY A 656 -3.38 20.53 12.89
N ALA A 657 -4.42 21.36 12.88
CA ALA A 657 -4.32 22.79 13.20
C ALA A 657 -3.86 23.03 14.65
N LEU A 658 -4.49 22.36 15.64
CA LEU A 658 -4.07 22.49 17.04
C LEU A 658 -2.71 21.83 17.30
N ALA A 659 -2.42 20.69 16.66
CA ALA A 659 -1.11 20.06 16.74
C ALA A 659 0.00 20.95 16.17
N GLY A 660 -0.31 21.68 15.09
CA GLY A 660 0.56 22.69 14.52
C GLY A 660 0.88 23.81 15.50
N VAL A 661 -0.09 24.29 16.28
CA VAL A 661 0.15 25.29 17.34
C VAL A 661 1.16 24.76 18.35
N VAL A 662 0.90 23.60 18.95
CA VAL A 662 1.74 23.09 20.05
C VAL A 662 3.13 22.68 19.54
N PHE A 663 3.21 22.08 18.36
CA PHE A 663 4.48 21.70 17.74
C PHE A 663 5.30 22.93 17.34
N GLY A 664 4.66 23.94 16.72
CA GLY A 664 5.30 25.19 16.33
C GLY A 664 5.84 25.96 17.54
N ASP A 665 5.03 26.08 18.60
CA ASP A 665 5.43 26.71 19.86
C ASP A 665 6.64 25.99 20.48
N ALA A 666 6.56 24.65 20.60
CA ALA A 666 7.65 23.85 21.18
C ALA A 666 8.96 23.89 20.37
N ILE A 667 8.91 23.87 19.03
CA ILE A 667 10.09 24.03 18.16
C ILE A 667 10.67 25.45 18.24
N GLY A 668 9.81 26.45 18.40
CA GLY A 668 10.22 27.85 18.45
C GLY A 668 11.06 28.18 19.68
N ILE A 669 10.87 27.45 20.79
CA ILE A 669 11.49 27.72 22.09
C ILE A 669 13.01 27.71 22.01
N PRO A 670 13.74 26.65 21.59
CA PRO A 670 15.20 26.64 21.63
C PRO A 670 15.87 27.75 20.83
N ALA A 671 15.14 28.38 19.90
CA ALA A 671 15.62 29.47 19.04
C ALA A 671 15.25 30.88 19.56
N MET A 672 14.37 30.99 20.56
CA MET A 672 13.82 32.26 21.00
C MET A 672 14.90 33.17 21.60
N GLY A 673 15.12 34.33 20.98
CA GLY A 673 16.13 35.31 21.41
C GLY A 673 17.58 34.87 21.17
N MET A 674 17.82 33.78 20.43
CA MET A 674 19.15 33.26 20.11
C MET A 674 19.71 33.88 18.81
N PRO A 675 21.05 33.97 18.65
CA PRO A 675 21.66 34.39 17.38
C PRO A 675 21.40 33.39 16.25
N THR A 676 21.14 33.88 15.03
CA THR A 676 20.79 33.08 13.85
C THR A 676 21.79 31.95 13.56
N GLU A 677 23.09 32.20 13.72
CA GLU A 677 24.16 31.22 13.49
C GLU A 677 24.03 30.00 14.43
N GLN A 678 23.71 30.23 15.70
CA GLN A 678 23.51 29.17 16.69
C GLN A 678 22.21 28.40 16.44
N VAL A 679 21.16 29.09 15.98
CA VAL A 679 19.90 28.45 15.61
C VAL A 679 20.05 27.57 14.37
N GLN A 680 20.82 28.03 13.38
CA GLN A 680 21.17 27.22 12.21
C GLN A 680 21.96 25.99 12.63
N GLU A 681 22.95 26.11 13.51
CA GLU A 681 23.68 24.95 14.05
C GLU A 681 22.75 24.01 14.85
N LEU A 682 21.77 24.54 15.59
CA LEU A 682 20.76 23.73 16.26
C LEU A 682 19.91 22.94 15.27
N TYR A 683 19.46 23.51 14.15
CA TYR A 683 18.51 22.85 13.25
C TYR A 683 19.09 22.36 11.90
N HIS A 684 20.39 22.48 11.66
CA HIS A 684 21.05 22.16 10.36
C HIS A 684 20.87 20.71 9.88
N ARG A 685 20.58 19.75 10.77
CA ARG A 685 20.53 18.30 10.48
C ARG A 685 19.32 17.56 11.01
N SER A 686 18.46 18.20 11.82
CA SER A 686 17.29 17.54 12.40
C SER A 686 16.17 18.55 12.63
N SER A 687 14.95 18.15 12.28
CA SER A 687 13.71 18.89 12.50
C SER A 687 12.92 18.38 13.72
N SER A 688 13.54 17.58 14.58
CA SER A 688 12.94 17.05 15.82
C SER A 688 12.96 18.09 16.94
N LEU A 689 12.14 17.89 17.97
CA LEU A 689 12.21 18.68 19.20
C LEU A 689 13.60 18.56 19.85
N LYS A 690 14.02 19.64 20.51
CA LYS A 690 15.30 19.72 21.22
C LYS A 690 15.12 20.40 22.56
N ASP A 691 15.91 19.97 23.54
CA ASP A 691 16.04 20.70 24.79
C ASP A 691 16.64 22.08 24.52
N ALA A 692 16.18 23.08 25.24
CA ALA A 692 16.77 24.41 25.18
C ALA A 692 18.20 24.36 25.74
N PRO A 693 19.18 24.98 25.07
CA PRO A 693 20.56 24.99 25.56
C PRO A 693 20.62 25.66 26.94
N THR A 694 21.59 25.27 27.76
CA THR A 694 21.79 25.88 29.09
C THR A 694 22.15 27.37 29.01
N SER A 695 22.57 27.86 27.84
CA SER A 695 22.85 29.27 27.55
C SER A 695 21.63 30.06 27.04
N HIS A 696 20.45 29.43 26.94
CA HIS A 696 19.26 30.05 26.38
C HIS A 696 18.84 31.29 27.20
N PRO A 697 18.54 32.44 26.57
CA PRO A 697 18.35 33.72 27.28
C PRO A 697 17.10 33.77 28.18
N ALA A 698 15.98 33.19 27.74
CA ALA A 698 14.71 33.22 28.48
C ALA A 698 14.43 31.94 29.29
N MET A 699 14.62 30.76 28.69
CA MET A 699 14.36 29.45 29.31
C MET A 699 15.57 28.50 29.28
N PRO A 700 16.63 28.75 30.07
CA PRO A 700 17.79 27.87 30.17
C PRO A 700 17.41 26.43 30.56
N GLY A 701 17.78 25.45 29.72
CA GLY A 701 17.61 24.03 30.03
C GLY A 701 16.16 23.52 30.04
N ALA A 702 15.22 24.26 29.45
CA ALA A 702 13.85 23.79 29.29
C ALA A 702 13.81 22.49 28.46
N PRO A 703 13.06 21.47 28.88
CA PRO A 703 12.98 20.21 28.17
C PRO A 703 12.26 20.36 26.82
N ALA A 704 12.63 19.50 25.86
CA ALA A 704 11.93 19.34 24.59
C ALA A 704 10.42 19.13 24.83
N GLY A 705 9.59 19.88 24.11
CA GLY A 705 8.13 19.81 24.27
C GLY A 705 7.54 20.78 25.31
N THR A 706 8.35 21.65 25.92
CA THR A 706 7.86 22.80 26.69
C THR A 706 6.97 23.69 25.81
N LEU A 707 5.96 24.33 26.38
CA LEU A 707 5.05 25.26 25.68
C LEU A 707 5.07 26.64 26.33
N THR A 708 4.64 27.67 25.61
CA THR A 708 4.64 29.07 26.07
C THR A 708 3.23 29.63 26.30
N ALA A 709 3.16 30.94 26.57
CA ALA A 709 1.91 31.68 26.62
C ALA A 709 1.13 31.61 25.28
N VAL A 710 1.82 31.38 24.15
CA VAL A 710 1.19 31.23 22.82
C VAL A 710 0.17 30.09 22.84
N THR A 711 0.60 28.88 23.21
CA THR A 711 -0.33 27.74 23.30
C THR A 711 -1.40 27.97 24.37
N SER A 712 -1.02 28.52 25.52
CA SER A 712 -1.94 28.76 26.63
C SER A 712 -3.13 29.64 26.22
N GLU A 713 -2.90 30.69 25.42
CA GLU A 713 -3.96 31.55 24.92
C GLU A 713 -4.87 30.83 23.91
N VAL A 714 -4.31 30.02 23.01
CA VAL A 714 -5.11 29.22 22.04
C VAL A 714 -6.01 28.22 22.75
N LEU A 715 -5.51 27.51 23.76
CA LEU A 715 -6.28 26.53 24.53
C LEU A 715 -7.35 27.19 25.42
N ALA A 716 -7.04 28.36 25.98
CA ALA A 716 -8.00 29.16 26.74
C ALA A 716 -9.14 29.67 25.84
N SER A 717 -8.81 30.23 24.67
CA SER A 717 -9.79 30.61 23.64
C SER A 717 -10.59 29.40 23.15
N SER A 718 -9.88 28.28 22.97
CA SER A 718 -10.35 26.89 22.94
C SER A 718 -11.63 26.64 23.68
N SER A 719 -11.42 26.63 25.00
CA SER A 719 -12.40 26.26 26.00
C SER A 719 -13.48 27.33 26.15
N ALA A 720 -13.13 28.61 25.99
CA ALA A 720 -14.09 29.71 26.03
C ALA A 720 -15.11 29.60 24.88
N LEU A 721 -14.65 29.28 23.67
CA LEU A 721 -15.52 29.12 22.50
C LEU A 721 -16.50 27.95 22.65
N LEU A 722 -16.13 26.90 23.39
CA LEU A 722 -16.97 25.72 23.64
C LEU A 722 -17.95 25.88 24.80
N SER A 723 -17.76 26.87 25.67
CA SER A 723 -18.59 27.07 26.87
C SER A 723 -19.83 27.91 26.53
N GLU A 724 -21.00 27.27 26.45
CA GLU A 724 -22.28 27.95 26.30
C GLU A 724 -22.63 28.76 27.55
N GLY A 725 -22.34 30.06 27.55
CA GLY A 725 -23.01 30.99 28.48
C GLY A 725 -22.17 31.79 29.46
N THR A 726 -20.87 32.02 29.23
CA THR A 726 -20.16 33.08 29.96
C THR A 726 -19.64 34.14 29.00
N SER A 727 -20.02 35.39 29.29
CA SER A 727 -19.57 36.67 28.71
C SER A 727 -18.16 36.60 28.09
N PRO A 728 -17.89 37.30 26.96
CA PRO A 728 -16.54 37.42 26.40
C PRO A 728 -15.57 37.77 27.53
N LEU A 729 -14.37 37.16 27.51
CA LEU A 729 -13.26 37.28 28.45
C LEU A 729 -13.17 38.70 29.08
N ARG A 730 -14.02 38.98 30.09
CA ARG A 730 -14.16 40.28 30.73
C ARG A 730 -13.66 40.11 32.15
N GLY A 731 -12.37 40.37 32.31
CA GLY A 731 -11.69 40.23 33.57
C GLY A 731 -10.20 40.12 33.33
N GLU A 732 -9.58 41.28 33.12
CA GLU A 732 -8.13 41.43 33.32
C GLU A 732 -7.78 40.91 34.72
N ALA A 733 -7.13 39.76 34.79
CA ALA A 733 -5.98 39.66 35.65
C ALA A 733 -4.84 40.31 34.87
N LYS A 734 -4.35 41.46 35.34
CA LYS A 734 -3.00 41.95 35.00
C LYS A 734 -2.01 40.89 35.46
N ASP A 735 -1.84 39.87 34.64
CA ASP A 735 -0.89 38.79 34.83
C ASP A 735 0.24 38.98 33.83
N ARG A 736 1.45 38.51 34.15
CA ARG A 736 2.67 38.75 33.35
C ARG A 736 2.54 38.37 31.86
N ALA A 737 1.64 37.43 31.52
CA ALA A 737 1.29 37.03 30.16
C ALA A 737 0.59 38.14 29.31
N GLY A 738 0.06 39.18 29.95
CA GLY A 738 -0.51 40.35 29.28
C GLY A 738 0.51 41.21 28.54
N ASP A 739 1.71 41.36 29.12
CA ASP A 739 2.82 42.12 28.53
C ASP A 739 3.59 41.28 27.48
N GLU A 740 3.66 39.96 27.63
CA GLU A 740 4.42 39.06 26.73
C GLU A 740 3.77 38.87 25.35
N LEU A 741 2.44 38.95 25.23
CA LEU A 741 1.69 38.75 23.98
C LEU A 741 0.98 40.02 23.48
N ALA A 742 1.40 41.20 23.93
CA ALA A 742 0.71 42.45 23.63
C ALA A 742 0.65 42.71 22.11
N GLY A 743 -0.55 42.60 21.53
CA GLY A 743 -0.80 42.71 20.08
C GLY A 743 -0.94 41.38 19.34
N SER A 744 -0.39 40.25 19.78
CA SER A 744 -0.53 38.97 19.03
C SER A 744 -1.74 38.14 19.47
N ARG A 745 -2.30 38.44 20.64
CA ARG A 745 -3.33 37.66 21.33
C ARG A 745 -4.56 37.36 20.47
N TYR A 746 -5.09 38.35 19.76
CA TYR A 746 -6.31 38.17 18.96
C TYR A 746 -6.09 37.28 17.73
N VAL A 747 -4.89 37.29 17.15
CA VAL A 747 -4.53 36.36 16.06
C VAL A 747 -4.55 34.92 16.57
N LEU A 748 -4.00 34.68 17.77
CA LEU A 748 -4.04 33.35 18.41
C LEU A 748 -5.47 32.91 18.74
N ARG A 749 -6.32 33.84 19.20
CA ARG A 749 -7.74 33.55 19.46
C ARG A 749 -8.54 33.21 18.20
N ALA A 750 -8.09 33.67 17.04
CA ALA A 750 -8.75 33.40 15.76
C ALA A 750 -8.52 31.96 15.24
N ILE A 751 -7.47 31.28 15.70
CA ILE A 751 -7.17 29.88 15.35
C ILE A 751 -8.36 28.95 15.63
N PRO A 752 -8.90 28.87 16.87
CA PRO A 752 -10.05 28.00 17.15
C PRO A 752 -11.35 28.45 16.48
N VAL A 753 -11.51 29.75 16.17
CA VAL A 753 -12.63 30.23 15.36
C VAL A 753 -12.54 29.67 13.94
N GLY A 754 -11.34 29.64 13.33
CA GLY A 754 -11.13 29.01 12.04
C GLY A 754 -11.53 27.52 12.03
N ILE A 755 -11.31 26.82 13.14
CA ILE A 755 -11.73 25.41 13.30
C ILE A 755 -13.26 25.28 13.45
N ALA A 756 -13.88 26.12 14.27
CA ALA A 756 -15.29 26.00 14.63
C ALA A 756 -16.27 26.66 13.63
N THR A 757 -15.81 27.59 12.80
CA THR A 757 -16.68 28.43 11.95
C THR A 757 -16.39 28.22 10.47
N VAL A 758 -17.42 27.90 9.69
CA VAL A 758 -17.37 27.77 8.22
C VAL A 758 -17.32 29.14 7.53
N THR A 759 -16.71 29.19 6.35
CA THR A 759 -16.59 30.41 5.53
C THR A 759 -17.73 30.59 4.51
N THR A 760 -18.79 29.79 4.59
CA THR A 760 -19.93 29.86 3.65
C THR A 760 -20.77 31.11 3.83
N ASP A 761 -20.81 31.68 5.05
CA ASP A 761 -21.44 32.95 5.38
C ASP A 761 -20.35 33.94 5.81
N PRO A 762 -19.92 34.86 4.91
CA PRO A 762 -18.87 35.82 5.22
C PRO A 762 -19.19 36.76 6.39
N GLU A 763 -20.46 37.12 6.59
CA GLU A 763 -20.87 38.02 7.68
C GLU A 763 -20.80 37.29 9.03
N ALA A 764 -21.36 36.08 9.11
CA ALA A 764 -21.29 35.27 10.32
C ALA A 764 -19.83 34.88 10.66
N PHE A 765 -19.02 34.60 9.64
CA PHE A 765 -17.60 34.32 9.82
C PHE A 765 -16.84 35.54 10.36
N ALA A 766 -17.02 36.71 9.75
CA ALA A 766 -16.39 37.96 10.20
C ALA A 766 -16.78 38.31 11.65
N GLU A 767 -18.08 38.18 11.97
CA GLU A 767 -18.59 38.43 13.32
C GLU A 767 -17.99 37.45 14.34
N ALA A 768 -17.89 36.15 14.02
CA ALA A 768 -17.28 35.18 14.91
C ALA A 768 -15.80 35.52 15.21
N VAL A 769 -15.04 35.93 14.18
CA VAL A 769 -13.65 36.37 14.36
C VAL A 769 -13.58 37.65 15.21
N TRP A 770 -14.45 38.63 14.93
CA TRP A 770 -14.53 39.89 15.67
C TRP A 770 -14.78 39.65 17.17
N GLN A 771 -15.78 38.81 17.48
CA GLN A 771 -16.17 38.42 18.84
C GLN A 771 -15.04 37.74 19.60
N ALA A 772 -14.32 36.82 18.97
CA ALA A 772 -13.19 36.15 19.61
C ALA A 772 -12.01 37.12 19.89
N CYS A 773 -11.83 38.14 19.04
CA CYS A 773 -10.75 39.11 19.19
C CYS A 773 -11.02 40.18 20.27
N GLY A 774 -12.23 40.24 20.84
CA GLY A 774 -12.57 41.13 21.96
C GLY A 774 -13.27 42.44 21.58
N ASN A 775 -13.77 42.57 20.35
CA ASN A 775 -14.72 43.56 19.81
C ASN A 775 -14.47 45.07 19.92
N GLU A 776 -13.71 45.60 20.87
CA GLU A 776 -13.82 47.05 21.18
C GLU A 776 -12.56 47.89 20.94
N ASN A 777 -11.41 47.32 20.56
CA ASN A 777 -10.16 48.11 20.39
C ASN A 777 -9.24 47.68 19.22
N LEU A 778 -9.74 46.87 18.27
CA LEU A 778 -8.91 46.42 17.14
C LEU A 778 -8.87 47.46 16.03
N THR A 779 -7.70 47.64 15.43
CA THR A 779 -7.56 48.31 14.15
C THR A 779 -8.00 47.40 13.01
N ARG A 780 -8.28 47.99 11.84
CA ARG A 780 -8.63 47.23 10.63
C ARG A 780 -7.56 46.20 10.26
N GLN A 781 -6.28 46.58 10.35
CA GLN A 781 -5.12 45.74 10.03
C GLN A 781 -5.06 44.52 10.96
N GLU A 782 -5.30 44.73 12.25
CA GLU A 782 -5.27 43.67 13.26
C GLU A 782 -6.42 42.67 13.08
N PHE A 783 -7.63 43.17 12.75
CA PHE A 783 -8.75 42.31 12.38
C PHE A 783 -8.44 41.51 11.10
N GLN A 784 -7.91 42.14 10.06
CA GLN A 784 -7.53 41.46 8.82
C GLN A 784 -6.45 40.38 9.07
N ALA A 785 -5.48 40.64 9.94
CA ALA A 785 -4.47 39.65 10.32
C ALA A 785 -5.09 38.42 11.02
N ALA A 786 -6.01 38.65 11.96
CA ALA A 786 -6.74 37.57 12.63
C ALA A 786 -7.65 36.80 11.65
N ALA A 787 -8.36 37.52 10.77
CA ALA A 787 -9.24 36.94 9.76
C ALA A 787 -8.47 36.10 8.73
N LEU A 788 -7.24 36.51 8.34
CA LEU A 788 -6.36 35.70 7.49
C LEU A 788 -6.09 34.33 8.12
N VAL A 789 -5.67 34.30 9.39
CA VAL A 789 -5.37 33.05 10.11
C VAL A 789 -6.62 32.17 10.23
N ALA A 790 -7.75 32.74 10.66
CA ALA A 790 -8.99 31.99 10.78
C ALA A 790 -9.48 31.45 9.42
N ALA A 791 -9.41 32.26 8.36
CA ALA A 791 -9.87 31.88 7.03
C ALA A 791 -8.97 30.80 6.41
N ALA A 792 -7.64 30.90 6.59
CA ALA A 792 -6.72 29.86 6.16
C ALA A 792 -7.02 28.52 6.85
N ILE A 793 -7.26 28.53 8.16
CA ILE A 793 -7.59 27.28 8.87
C ILE A 793 -8.94 26.72 8.42
N SER A 794 -9.96 27.58 8.32
CA SER A 794 -11.32 27.17 7.97
C SER A 794 -11.40 26.61 6.54
N LEU A 795 -10.85 27.33 5.56
CA LEU A 795 -10.78 26.88 4.16
C LEU A 795 -9.87 25.65 4.01
N GLY A 796 -8.80 25.55 4.80
CA GLY A 796 -7.93 24.37 4.82
C GLY A 796 -8.67 23.11 5.25
N ILE A 797 -9.47 23.20 6.32
CA ILE A 797 -10.30 22.10 6.84
C ILE A 797 -11.32 21.62 5.79
N ASP A 798 -12.02 22.55 5.13
CA ASP A 798 -13.13 22.23 4.22
C ASP A 798 -12.72 21.82 2.79
N LYS A 799 -11.47 22.06 2.39
CA LYS A 799 -11.03 21.81 1.00
C LYS A 799 -10.91 20.32 0.67
N LYS A 800 -11.48 19.86 -0.44
CA LYS A 800 -11.24 18.48 -0.92
C LYS A 800 -9.83 18.37 -1.53
N ASN A 801 -8.94 17.62 -0.86
CA ASN A 801 -7.60 17.18 -1.28
C ASN A 801 -6.94 17.97 -2.44
N TYR A 802 -6.23 19.06 -2.12
CA TYR A 802 -5.26 19.62 -3.07
C TYR A 802 -3.94 18.86 -2.98
N ARG A 803 -3.43 18.43 -4.14
CA ARG A 803 -2.01 18.05 -4.30
C ARG A 803 -1.15 19.23 -3.81
N ALA A 804 0.01 18.92 -3.22
CA ALA A 804 0.96 19.89 -2.67
C ALA A 804 1.40 21.02 -3.65
N SER A 805 1.08 20.93 -4.95
CA SER A 805 1.37 21.94 -5.98
C SER A 805 0.43 23.17 -6.00
N GLY A 806 -0.41 23.39 -4.99
CA GLY A 806 -1.44 24.44 -4.98
C GLY A 806 -1.47 25.36 -3.76
N ILE A 807 -0.50 25.28 -2.84
CA ILE A 807 -0.58 26.01 -1.56
C ILE A 807 -0.48 27.53 -1.74
N VAL A 808 0.32 28.02 -2.70
CA VAL A 808 0.34 29.44 -3.09
C VAL A 808 -1.03 29.91 -3.58
N SER A 809 -1.65 29.15 -4.48
CA SER A 809 -2.99 29.46 -5.00
C SER A 809 -4.03 29.47 -3.89
N PHE A 810 -3.90 28.55 -2.93
CA PHE A 810 -4.73 28.51 -1.72
C PHE A 810 -4.53 29.76 -0.85
N LEU A 811 -3.29 30.16 -0.55
CA LEU A 811 -3.04 31.37 0.23
C LEU A 811 -3.57 32.62 -0.48
N GLN A 812 -3.50 32.67 -1.81
CA GLN A 812 -4.09 33.77 -2.58
C GLN A 812 -5.63 33.79 -2.49
N GLU A 813 -6.27 32.63 -2.50
CA GLU A 813 -7.72 32.49 -2.29
C GLU A 813 -8.13 33.01 -0.90
N VAL A 814 -7.36 32.66 0.13
CA VAL A 814 -7.57 33.17 1.51
C VAL A 814 -7.45 34.70 1.55
N ILE A 815 -6.43 35.27 0.92
CA ILE A 815 -6.22 36.73 0.89
C ILE A 815 -7.39 37.42 0.21
N ASN A 816 -7.88 36.89 -0.91
CA ASN A 816 -9.02 37.44 -1.62
C ASN A 816 -10.29 37.35 -0.77
N TYR A 817 -10.53 36.20 -0.13
CA TYR A 817 -11.68 36.03 0.76
C TYR A 817 -11.71 37.07 1.89
N VAL A 818 -10.56 37.33 2.54
CA VAL A 818 -10.47 38.33 3.61
C VAL A 818 -10.60 39.76 3.09
N ALA A 819 -10.15 40.04 1.87
CA ALA A 819 -10.33 41.34 1.23
C ALA A 819 -11.81 41.69 1.02
N ASP A 820 -12.65 40.67 0.79
CA ASP A 820 -14.09 40.81 0.54
C ASP A 820 -14.94 40.80 1.83
N LEU A 821 -14.35 40.56 3.01
CA LEU A 821 -15.08 40.56 4.28
C LEU A 821 -15.60 41.96 4.64
N PRO A 822 -16.72 42.03 5.40
CA PRO A 822 -17.19 43.28 5.99
C PRO A 822 -16.07 43.98 6.78
N PRO A 823 -15.92 45.31 6.64
CA PRO A 823 -14.85 46.03 7.33
C PRO A 823 -15.15 46.15 8.83
N HIS A 824 -14.29 45.57 9.66
CA HIS A 824 -14.26 45.78 11.11
C HIS A 824 -13.00 46.52 11.56
N GLY A 825 -13.03 47.11 12.76
CA GLY A 825 -11.91 47.81 13.37
C GLY A 825 -11.80 49.30 13.04
N SER A 826 -11.06 50.03 13.89
CA SER A 826 -10.80 51.45 13.70
C SER A 826 -9.81 51.70 12.55
N ALA A 827 -9.92 52.85 11.90
CA ALA A 827 -8.94 53.28 10.91
C ALA A 827 -7.54 53.42 11.56
N SER A 828 -6.52 52.90 10.89
CA SER A 828 -5.12 53.05 11.28
C SER A 828 -4.27 53.35 10.04
N SER A 829 -3.22 54.16 10.23
CA SER A 829 -2.25 54.50 9.19
C SER A 829 -1.15 53.44 9.02
N GLY A 830 -1.29 52.28 9.67
CA GLY A 830 -0.36 51.16 9.57
C GLY A 830 -0.36 50.49 8.19
N PRO A 831 0.68 49.70 7.88
CA PRO A 831 0.81 49.00 6.59
C PRO A 831 -0.36 48.03 6.34
N ASP A 832 -0.77 47.91 5.08
CA ASP A 832 -1.81 46.98 4.65
C ASP A 832 -1.31 45.53 4.81
N VAL A 833 -1.95 44.77 5.70
CA VAL A 833 -1.56 43.39 6.05
C VAL A 833 -1.76 42.43 4.88
N LEU A 834 -2.80 42.64 4.06
CA LEU A 834 -3.05 41.79 2.90
C LEU A 834 -1.94 41.98 1.86
N GLN A 835 -1.55 43.23 1.60
CA GLN A 835 -0.42 43.54 0.71
C GLN A 835 0.91 43.05 1.28
N ALA A 836 1.14 43.20 2.58
CA ALA A 836 2.32 42.68 3.26
C ALA A 836 2.41 41.15 3.13
N THR A 837 1.28 40.45 3.26
CA THR A 837 1.19 38.99 3.09
C THR A 837 1.51 38.57 1.66
N CYS A 838 0.91 39.22 0.64
CA CYS A 838 1.27 39.00 -0.75
C CYS A 838 2.76 39.22 -1.02
N LYS A 839 3.33 40.30 -0.48
CA LYS A 839 4.76 40.62 -0.60
C LYS A 839 5.63 39.55 0.04
N ALA A 840 5.27 39.08 1.24
CA ALA A 840 6.02 38.06 1.97
C ALA A 840 6.04 36.72 1.22
N ILE A 841 4.88 36.26 0.72
CA ILE A 841 4.77 35.06 -0.13
C ILE A 841 5.62 35.24 -1.40
N GLY A 842 5.55 36.41 -2.03
CA GLY A 842 6.37 36.74 -3.20
C GLY A 842 7.88 36.67 -2.92
N ILE A 843 8.34 37.08 -1.74
CA ILE A 843 9.76 36.98 -1.36
C ILE A 843 10.21 35.51 -1.31
N VAL A 844 9.43 34.62 -0.72
CA VAL A 844 9.80 33.19 -0.61
C VAL A 844 9.80 32.51 -1.98
N LEU A 845 8.90 32.90 -2.89
CA LEU A 845 8.80 32.32 -4.23
C LEU A 845 9.92 32.72 -5.19
N HIS A 846 10.47 33.93 -5.04
CA HIS A 846 11.38 34.51 -6.05
C HIS A 846 12.84 34.56 -5.61
N PHE A 847 13.15 34.30 -4.34
CA PHE A 847 14.50 34.35 -3.80
C PHE A 847 14.83 33.01 -3.13
N GLY A 848 16.02 32.45 -3.38
CA GLY A 848 16.44 31.14 -2.84
C GLY A 848 17.31 31.26 -1.58
N ASP A 849 18.47 31.91 -1.70
CA ASP A 849 19.51 31.85 -0.66
C ASP A 849 19.32 32.88 0.48
N ASP A 850 18.70 34.04 0.21
CA ASP A 850 18.59 35.16 1.18
C ASP A 850 17.17 35.37 1.76
N ILE A 851 16.30 34.35 1.66
CA ILE A 851 14.86 34.47 2.01
C ILE A 851 14.66 35.07 3.41
N TYR A 852 15.36 34.53 4.41
CA TYR A 852 15.16 34.90 5.81
C TYR A 852 15.61 36.34 6.09
N GLU A 853 16.70 36.79 5.47
CA GLU A 853 17.18 38.16 5.59
C GLU A 853 16.20 39.14 4.95
N ARG A 854 15.73 38.84 3.74
CA ARG A 854 14.74 39.66 3.04
C ARG A 854 13.41 39.75 3.78
N LEU A 855 12.94 38.65 4.37
CA LEU A 855 11.73 38.66 5.22
C LEU A 855 11.94 39.55 6.46
N ARG A 856 13.08 39.44 7.15
CA ARG A 856 13.41 40.29 8.31
C ARG A 856 13.45 41.77 7.95
N GLU A 857 14.08 42.14 6.84
CA GLU A 857 14.23 43.53 6.42
C GLU A 857 12.96 44.13 5.81
N SER A 858 12.22 43.35 5.03
CA SER A 858 11.10 43.84 4.21
C SER A 858 9.74 43.76 4.88
N ILE A 859 9.60 42.89 5.90
CA ILE A 859 8.34 42.59 6.60
C ILE A 859 8.52 42.77 8.12
N GLY A 860 9.56 42.15 8.69
CA GLY A 860 9.79 42.10 10.14
C GLY A 860 9.27 40.81 10.78
N THR A 861 9.71 40.53 12.01
CA THR A 861 9.46 39.27 12.72
C THR A 861 9.09 39.47 14.20
N SER A 862 8.52 40.63 14.53
CA SER A 862 8.06 40.96 15.88
C SER A 862 6.68 40.35 16.22
N ALA A 863 6.21 40.58 17.44
CA ALA A 863 4.88 40.16 17.91
C ALA A 863 3.73 40.92 17.23
N ASP A 864 4.01 42.01 16.52
CA ASP A 864 3.01 42.78 15.79
C ASP A 864 2.35 41.89 14.71
N PRO A 865 1.01 41.74 14.69
CA PRO A 865 0.28 40.98 13.67
C PRO A 865 0.55 41.40 12.24
N THR A 866 0.85 42.68 12.02
CA THR A 866 1.19 43.20 10.70
C THR A 866 2.55 42.72 10.18
N GLN A 867 3.36 42.10 11.05
CA GLN A 867 4.64 41.48 10.70
C GLN A 867 4.58 39.95 10.83
N SER A 868 4.11 39.45 11.99
CA SER A 868 4.09 38.02 12.32
C SER A 868 3.19 37.20 11.40
N VAL A 869 2.00 37.68 11.03
CA VAL A 869 1.08 36.93 10.14
C VAL A 869 1.63 36.85 8.71
N PRO A 870 2.05 37.96 8.06
CA PRO A 870 2.71 37.87 6.75
C PRO A 870 3.95 36.96 6.75
N ALA A 871 4.80 37.05 7.78
CA ALA A 871 5.97 36.19 7.92
C ALA A 871 5.57 34.72 8.06
N ALA A 872 4.57 34.39 8.88
CA ALA A 872 4.08 33.03 9.05
C ALA A 872 3.51 32.45 7.74
N PHE A 873 2.68 33.22 7.03
CA PHE A 873 2.07 32.81 5.75
C PHE A 873 3.11 32.53 4.68
N ALA A 874 4.19 33.33 4.63
CA ALA A 874 5.29 33.12 3.70
C ALA A 874 5.99 31.76 3.93
N LEU A 875 6.05 31.29 5.17
CA LEU A 875 6.74 30.04 5.52
C LEU A 875 5.91 28.77 5.27
N VAL A 876 4.60 28.90 5.00
CA VAL A 876 3.69 27.76 4.77
C VAL A 876 4.04 26.98 3.50
N ASP A 877 4.55 27.65 2.45
CA ASP A 877 4.84 27.07 1.12
C ASP A 877 6.22 26.40 1.01
N LYS A 878 7.13 26.61 1.97
CA LYS A 878 8.52 26.16 1.83
C LYS A 878 8.67 24.66 2.05
N SER A 879 8.68 23.91 0.94
CA SER A 879 8.70 22.43 0.88
C SER A 879 10.08 21.77 1.08
N GLU A 880 11.17 22.54 1.20
CA GLU A 880 12.55 22.01 1.28
C GLU A 880 12.97 21.58 2.69
N SER A 881 12.48 22.24 3.73
CA SER A 881 12.59 21.75 5.10
C SER A 881 11.25 21.12 5.48
N ARG A 882 11.28 19.96 6.16
CA ARG A 882 10.08 19.16 6.43
C ARG A 882 8.96 19.92 7.18
N PHE A 883 9.23 21.10 7.76
CA PHE A 883 8.26 21.85 8.57
C PHE A 883 8.42 23.38 8.50
N ALA A 884 7.31 24.11 8.39
CA ALA A 884 7.27 25.57 8.51
C ALA A 884 7.83 26.07 9.86
N ALA A 885 7.62 25.32 10.95
CA ALA A 885 8.16 25.60 12.28
C ALA A 885 9.69 25.73 12.30
N THR A 886 10.41 24.85 11.60
CA THR A 886 11.88 24.91 11.55
C THR A 886 12.36 26.15 10.80
N ASN A 887 11.66 26.54 9.72
CA ASN A 887 11.96 27.77 9.01
C ASN A 887 11.69 29.02 9.87
N ALA A 888 10.63 29.00 10.68
CA ALA A 888 10.32 30.06 11.62
C ALA A 888 11.38 30.19 12.72
N ALA A 889 11.89 29.05 13.23
CA ALA A 889 13.02 29.05 14.15
C ALA A 889 14.25 29.72 13.52
N ILE A 890 14.63 29.36 12.28
CA ILE A 890 15.76 29.95 11.54
C ILE A 890 15.53 31.44 11.23
N LEU A 891 14.29 31.85 10.98
CA LEU A 891 13.94 33.23 10.67
C LEU A 891 14.27 34.17 11.84
N GLY A 892 14.06 33.74 13.08
CA GLY A 892 14.34 34.52 14.29
C GLY A 892 13.28 35.61 14.59
N GLY A 893 13.39 36.24 15.76
CA GLY A 893 12.36 37.16 16.30
C GLY A 893 11.39 36.42 17.21
N GLU A 894 10.08 36.65 17.04
CA GLU A 894 9.01 35.91 17.73
C GLU A 894 8.81 34.51 17.13
N THR A 895 9.84 33.67 17.27
CA THR A 895 9.94 32.35 16.64
C THR A 895 8.76 31.46 17.00
N SER A 896 8.35 31.44 18.27
CA SER A 896 7.29 30.56 18.77
C SER A 896 5.91 30.97 18.22
N LEU A 897 5.64 32.27 18.13
CA LEU A 897 4.40 32.81 17.55
C LEU A 897 4.30 32.51 16.05
N ILE A 898 5.34 32.85 15.29
CA ILE A 898 5.38 32.66 13.82
C ILE A 898 5.33 31.15 13.49
N ALA A 899 6.05 30.31 14.25
CA ALA A 899 6.04 28.87 14.09
C ALA A 899 4.66 28.26 14.39
N ALA A 900 4.00 28.71 15.46
CA ALA A 900 2.66 28.23 15.83
C ALA A 900 1.62 28.57 14.75
N ILE A 901 1.60 29.82 14.24
CA ILE A 901 0.64 30.24 13.21
C ILE A 901 0.88 29.48 11.90
N SER A 902 2.12 29.46 11.41
CA SER A 902 2.46 28.80 10.15
C SER A 902 2.17 27.30 10.20
N SER A 903 2.51 26.63 11.30
CA SER A 903 2.25 25.20 11.50
C SER A 903 0.77 24.89 11.71
N ALA A 904 0.00 25.78 12.34
CA ALA A 904 -1.45 25.62 12.46
C ALA A 904 -2.14 25.67 11.09
N VAL A 905 -1.75 26.63 10.24
CA VAL A 905 -2.25 26.70 8.85
C VAL A 905 -1.82 25.45 8.06
N GLN A 906 -0.55 25.05 8.17
CA GLN A 906 -0.05 23.87 7.46
C GLN A 906 -0.78 22.59 7.92
N GLY A 907 -1.02 22.43 9.23
CA GLY A 907 -1.77 21.33 9.81
C GLY A 907 -3.24 21.32 9.42
N ALA A 908 -3.88 22.49 9.27
CA ALA A 908 -5.23 22.62 8.76
C ALA A 908 -5.35 22.19 7.28
N ILE A 909 -4.28 22.36 6.48
CA ILE A 909 -4.25 21.95 5.07
C ILE A 909 -3.94 20.45 4.93
N CYS A 910 -2.88 20.01 5.60
CA CYS A 910 -2.29 18.68 5.40
C CYS A 910 -2.83 17.61 6.35
N GLY A 911 -3.45 17.99 7.47
CA GLY A 911 -3.86 17.06 8.52
C GLY A 911 -2.75 16.72 9.51
N ILE A 912 -3.12 16.08 10.62
CA ILE A 912 -2.23 15.69 11.71
C ILE A 912 -1.03 14.82 11.27
N THR A 913 -1.21 14.01 10.22
CA THR A 913 -0.21 13.03 9.74
C THR A 913 1.07 13.66 9.18
N MET A 914 1.11 14.98 9.01
CA MET A 914 2.35 15.66 8.63
C MET A 914 3.37 15.74 9.78
N PHE A 915 2.92 15.74 11.05
CA PHE A 915 3.76 15.90 12.23
C PHE A 915 4.35 14.56 12.69
N SER A 916 5.46 14.64 13.42
CA SER A 916 6.09 13.45 14.03
C SER A 916 5.28 12.96 15.24
N PRO A 917 4.90 11.67 15.31
CA PRO A 917 4.18 11.13 16.46
C PRO A 917 4.99 11.23 17.75
N ASP A 918 6.30 10.98 17.68
CA ASP A 918 7.20 11.02 18.84
C ASP A 918 7.35 12.44 19.40
N ASP A 919 7.34 13.46 18.52
CA ASP A 919 7.41 14.86 18.95
C ASP A 919 6.10 15.27 19.64
N LEU A 920 4.94 14.90 19.08
CA LEU A 920 3.64 15.19 19.69
C LEU A 920 3.44 14.46 21.03
N ALA A 921 3.82 13.18 21.13
CA ALA A 921 3.78 12.45 22.40
C ALA A 921 4.74 13.04 23.43
N THR A 922 5.91 13.54 23.00
CA THR A 922 6.84 14.25 23.88
C THR A 922 6.23 15.53 24.43
N ILE A 923 5.57 16.34 23.59
CA ILE A 923 4.83 17.53 24.02
C ILE A 923 3.72 17.14 25.00
N GLU A 924 2.95 16.10 24.70
CA GLU A 924 1.86 15.65 25.56
C GLU A 924 2.35 15.18 26.94
N ARG A 925 3.48 14.47 26.98
CA ARG A 925 4.10 14.00 28.24
C ARG A 925 4.70 15.14 29.07
N VAL A 926 5.21 16.20 28.43
CA VAL A 926 5.92 17.30 29.12
C VAL A 926 4.97 18.42 29.53
N SER A 927 4.02 18.77 28.66
CA SER A 927 3.19 19.97 28.80
C SER A 927 1.69 19.70 28.89
N HIS A 928 1.24 18.47 28.63
CA HIS A 928 -0.16 18.02 28.80
C HIS A 928 -1.23 18.93 28.16
N PRO A 929 -1.09 19.38 26.89
CA PRO A 929 -2.06 20.29 26.29
C PRO A 929 -3.41 19.64 25.94
N GLY A 930 -3.51 18.30 25.83
CA GLY A 930 -4.80 17.62 25.65
C GLY A 930 -5.57 18.03 24.38
N ILE A 931 -4.86 18.24 23.27
CA ILE A 931 -5.42 18.87 22.06
C ILE A 931 -6.43 18.00 21.29
N ALA A 932 -6.33 16.67 21.38
CA ALA A 932 -7.15 15.76 20.57
C ALA A 932 -8.65 15.84 20.89
N PRO A 933 -9.08 15.70 22.16
CA PRO A 933 -10.48 15.93 22.55
C PRO A 933 -10.97 17.36 22.27
N LEU A 934 -10.07 18.35 22.39
CA LEU A 934 -10.42 19.75 22.14
C LEU A 934 -10.74 19.99 20.66
N ALA A 935 -9.91 19.46 19.75
CA ALA A 935 -10.14 19.55 18.31
C ALA A 935 -11.47 18.92 17.90
N GLU A 936 -11.80 17.74 18.46
CA GLU A 936 -13.05 17.05 18.17
C GLU A 936 -14.27 17.89 18.55
N ARG A 937 -14.28 18.46 19.75
CA ARG A 937 -15.37 19.33 20.22
C ARG A 937 -15.52 20.62 19.40
N LEU A 938 -14.41 21.20 18.93
CA LEU A 938 -14.44 22.39 18.07
C LEU A 938 -15.05 22.07 16.71
N VAL A 939 -14.70 20.92 16.12
CA VAL A 939 -15.29 20.46 14.85
C VAL A 939 -16.77 20.12 15.01
N GLU A 940 -17.18 19.53 16.13
CA GLU A 940 -18.60 19.26 16.40
C GLU A 940 -19.46 20.53 16.48
N ARG A 941 -18.87 21.66 16.88
CA ARG A 941 -19.53 22.98 16.83
C ARG A 941 -19.66 23.56 15.42
N ARG A 942 -18.93 23.02 14.45
CA ARG A 942 -18.93 23.47 13.05
C ARG A 942 -20.25 23.06 12.39
N VAL A 943 -21.31 23.83 12.59
CA VAL A 943 -22.64 23.59 11.98
C VAL A 943 -22.58 23.89 10.49
N HIS A 944 -22.76 22.88 9.66
CA HIS A 944 -22.96 23.05 8.22
C HIS A 944 -24.46 23.01 7.90
N VAL A 945 -24.95 23.98 7.13
CA VAL A 945 -26.26 23.86 6.50
C VAL A 945 -26.08 22.87 5.35
N SER A 946 -26.56 21.64 5.52
CA SER A 946 -26.60 20.65 4.44
C SER A 946 -27.41 21.23 3.26
N ASP A 947 -26.89 21.09 2.04
CA ASP A 947 -27.53 21.46 0.76
C ASP A 947 -28.76 20.59 0.40
N ASP A 948 -29.56 20.16 1.39
CA ASP A 948 -30.82 19.44 1.18
C ASP A 948 -32.00 20.39 0.82
N ALA A 949 -31.74 21.69 0.64
CA ALA A 949 -32.75 22.69 0.30
C ALA A 949 -32.95 22.94 -1.21
N THR A 950 -32.61 21.98 -2.08
CA THR A 950 -32.95 22.04 -3.53
C THR A 950 -33.82 20.87 -4.03
N SER A 951 -34.57 20.23 -3.13
CA SER A 951 -35.71 19.39 -3.49
C SER A 951 -37.01 19.97 -2.90
N ASN A 952 -37.54 21.00 -3.56
CA ASN A 952 -38.97 21.34 -3.51
C ASN A 952 -39.42 21.88 -4.86
#